data_AF-A0A7V5CSB8-F1
#
_entry.id   AF-A0A7V5CSB8-F1
#
_cell.length_a   1.000
_cell.length_b   1.000
_cell.length_c   1.000
_cell.angle_alpha   90.00
_cell.angle_beta   90.00
_cell.angle_gamma   90.00
#
_symmetry.space_group_name_H-M   'P 1'
#
loop_
_entity.id
_entity.type
_entity.pdbx_description
1 polymer ?
#
loop_
_entity_poly.entity_id
_entity_poly.type
_entity_poly.pdbx_seq_one_letter_code
_entity_poly.pdbx_strand_id
1 'polypeptide(L)'
;MKPRKLSHLWPRLLSLLPLGLLALAGCGGLGYSPDASQAGFFITSTASDLSTNQQVSLSALSFSGEAVPVVWSVKDGDNASTLGEGRISAKGIYTPPNALSRNLVTVKVSAAWRGDPSRSVSISLRIHPGFVQPLLPEVATLSLRSSLRASAQITEVGAGSVNWSLSSDAAGTGSSSGLGALTASSCEHFDQQYTTCTVTYSAPAGLPSVPAVYLIAAVNGTQTIAPSRILINDHGLNSTPAAHQAVQGKHALLGGSGGNDNDYDTYTTPAGKSYIADCCGGTLGALVKDAAGQKFILSNNHVFAESDQAKIGDVIDQPGLMDGACIPLSDASTRLHAVGRLRAYLPLSARSTNVDAALASIDPGAINSSGAILELGPLHDGILTSAPPMAGEGETLEPDNFGMPVVKSGRTTGLTCSHISAVDLTVKVNYYKDCAETQPYESKIFHGQIAIEGADFTDSGDSGALVLDARNAEGIGMYFAGGTNGDGDALSLVNPIHDVLSELSGEIGSPLQLVGTAKPHPIACIHYGQAAGRRTPVIPEIWRGRIQAVLASAEYQEFLHRTRPGAILGTAAGASLDERGRPALILYVSAAHSNMPIPSLIDGVRTQVIVTTSAAVAQGKAPGAPAAPEGLHLSASSLAHAESIAQQHTRQLMRDPAILGVGVAQSLDRPSEAALLVLVEVGRIPRHQPATLDGLRVRYLHLRRFHVTRERHEQRPIPSSCSLSGMRSETWKPRN
;
A
#
# COMPACT_ATOMS: atom_id res chain seq x y z
N MET A 1 64.76 -47.43 -4.29
CA MET A 1 65.51 -47.91 -3.10
C MET A 1 64.66 -47.67 -1.85
N LYS A 2 64.48 -48.73 -1.05
CA LYS A 2 63.89 -48.78 0.31
C LYS A 2 64.66 -47.85 1.31
N PRO A 3 64.25 -47.70 2.59
CA PRO A 3 63.17 -46.86 3.15
C PRO A 3 63.73 -46.01 4.33
N ARG A 4 62.90 -45.33 5.16
CA ARG A 4 63.06 -45.38 6.63
C ARG A 4 61.89 -44.71 7.38
N LYS A 5 61.31 -45.50 8.29
CA LYS A 5 60.40 -45.14 9.39
C LYS A 5 61.19 -44.67 10.62
N LEU A 6 60.45 -44.11 11.58
CA LEU A 6 60.66 -43.91 13.04
C LEU A 6 60.69 -42.41 13.39
N SER A 7 60.02 -41.89 14.41
CA SER A 7 59.14 -42.44 15.46
C SER A 7 58.54 -41.27 16.26
N HIS A 8 57.43 -41.53 16.97
CA HIS A 8 56.63 -40.67 17.83
C HIS A 8 57.36 -39.73 18.82
N LEU A 9 56.78 -38.54 19.09
CA LEU A 9 56.21 -38.09 20.39
C LEU A 9 55.95 -36.56 20.40
N TRP A 10 54.71 -36.18 20.76
CA TRP A 10 54.17 -34.82 21.04
C TRP A 10 54.68 -34.23 22.39
N PRO A 11 54.35 -32.99 22.86
CA PRO A 11 53.38 -31.97 22.37
C PRO A 11 53.84 -30.46 22.47
N ARG A 12 52.89 -29.56 22.15
CA ARG A 12 52.74 -28.13 22.55
C ARG A 12 53.34 -27.04 21.65
N LEU A 13 52.50 -26.43 20.82
CA LEU A 13 52.24 -24.98 20.81
C LEU A 13 51.07 -24.69 19.86
N LEU A 14 49.95 -24.27 20.44
CA LEU A 14 48.71 -23.92 19.76
C LEU A 14 48.47 -22.45 20.09
N SER A 15 48.83 -21.56 19.15
CA SER A 15 48.36 -20.17 19.15
C SER A 15 48.63 -19.50 17.80
N LEU A 16 47.53 -19.03 17.22
CA LEU A 16 47.34 -18.01 16.17
C LEU A 16 46.89 -18.50 14.78
N LEU A 17 45.78 -17.86 14.36
CA LEU A 17 45.01 -17.89 13.11
C LEU A 17 43.94 -19.00 13.02
N PRO A 18 42.65 -18.63 12.82
CA PRO A 18 42.26 -17.77 11.70
C PRO A 18 41.20 -16.68 12.04
N LEU A 19 41.41 -15.46 11.53
CA LEU A 19 40.37 -14.44 11.40
C LEU A 19 40.53 -13.83 10.01
N GLY A 20 39.82 -14.41 9.05
CA GLY A 20 39.91 -14.02 7.65
C GLY A 20 39.15 -15.01 6.79
N LEU A 21 37.81 -14.99 6.91
CA LEU A 21 36.85 -15.52 5.93
C LEU A 21 35.45 -15.36 6.52
N LEU A 22 34.86 -14.17 6.34
CA LEU A 22 33.41 -13.92 6.40
C LEU A 22 33.14 -12.56 5.77
N ALA A 23 33.37 -12.48 4.46
CA ALA A 23 32.87 -11.39 3.63
C ALA A 23 32.25 -12.00 2.38
N LEU A 24 30.93 -11.80 2.24
CA LEU A 24 30.12 -11.65 1.02
C LEU A 24 28.81 -12.46 1.05
N ALA A 25 27.71 -11.76 1.34
CA ALA A 25 26.56 -11.61 0.43
C ALA A 25 25.48 -10.67 1.05
N GLY A 26 25.20 -9.54 0.39
CA GLY A 26 23.91 -8.83 0.40
C GLY A 26 23.56 -7.92 1.60
N CYS A 27 23.51 -6.60 1.35
CA CYS A 27 22.80 -5.56 2.12
C CYS A 27 22.88 -5.63 3.66
N GLY A 28 24.07 -5.42 4.20
CA GLY A 28 24.27 -5.13 5.62
C GLY A 28 25.69 -4.62 5.82
N GLY A 29 25.86 -3.33 6.11
CA GLY A 29 27.16 -2.80 6.47
C GLY A 29 27.57 -3.37 7.83
N LEU A 30 28.65 -4.17 7.86
CA LEU A 30 29.33 -4.47 9.12
C LEU A 30 30.01 -3.19 9.60
N GLY A 31 29.30 -2.40 10.41
CA GLY A 31 29.85 -1.25 11.11
C GLY A 31 30.82 -1.74 12.19
N TYR A 32 32.08 -1.98 11.83
CA TYR A 32 33.09 -2.39 12.80
C TYR A 32 33.55 -1.17 13.61
N SER A 33 33.00 -1.01 14.81
CA SER A 33 33.43 0.02 15.75
C SER A 33 34.67 -0.46 16.53
N PRO A 34 35.72 0.36 16.72
CA PRO A 34 36.91 -0.01 17.49
C PRO A 34 36.60 -0.45 18.93
N ASP A 35 35.50 0.05 19.51
CA ASP A 35 35.02 -0.30 20.85
C ASP A 35 34.50 -1.75 20.97
N ALA A 36 34.19 -2.41 19.85
CA ALA A 36 33.63 -3.78 19.84
C ALA A 36 34.58 -4.81 20.48
N SER A 37 35.89 -4.62 20.32
CA SER A 37 36.91 -5.51 20.89
C SER A 37 36.99 -5.46 22.42
N GLN A 38 36.72 -4.30 23.02
CA GLN A 38 36.71 -4.11 24.48
C GLN A 38 35.35 -4.48 25.08
N ALA A 39 34.25 -4.21 24.36
CA ALA A 39 32.91 -4.53 24.79
C ALA A 39 32.56 -6.03 24.65
N GLY A 40 33.25 -6.79 23.79
CA GLY A 40 33.04 -8.24 23.60
C GLY A 40 31.85 -8.60 22.72
N PHE A 41 31.27 -7.63 22.01
CA PHE A 41 30.15 -7.78 21.07
C PHE A 41 30.20 -6.64 20.04
N PHE A 42 29.41 -6.72 18.97
CA PHE A 42 29.28 -5.69 17.95
C PHE A 42 27.81 -5.42 17.61
N ILE A 43 27.56 -4.28 16.94
CA ILE A 43 26.23 -3.92 16.45
C ILE A 43 26.18 -4.22 14.95
N THR A 44 25.10 -4.87 14.52
CA THR A 44 24.72 -5.00 13.11
C THR A 44 23.50 -4.13 12.85
N SER A 45 23.41 -3.62 11.62
CA SER A 45 22.29 -2.78 11.19
C SER A 45 21.78 -3.25 9.84
N THR A 46 20.46 -3.22 9.63
CA THR A 46 19.87 -3.50 8.32
C THR A 46 20.17 -2.39 7.30
N ALA A 47 20.50 -1.18 7.76
CA ALA A 47 20.93 -0.04 6.95
C ALA A 47 21.81 0.93 7.78
N SER A 48 22.72 1.67 7.15
CA SER A 48 23.50 2.73 7.82
C SER A 48 23.21 4.12 7.27
N ASP A 49 22.47 4.18 6.17
CA ASP A 49 22.06 5.37 5.46
C ASP A 49 20.55 5.21 5.19
N LEU A 50 19.74 6.16 5.65
CA LEU A 50 18.29 6.06 5.64
C LEU A 50 17.64 7.45 5.54
N SER A 51 16.40 7.53 5.08
CA SER A 51 15.61 8.76 5.16
C SER A 51 14.79 8.83 6.45
N THR A 52 14.21 10.00 6.76
CA THR A 52 13.27 10.12 7.89
C THR A 52 12.02 9.24 7.74
N ASN A 53 11.66 8.79 6.52
CA ASN A 53 10.58 7.83 6.25
C ASN A 53 10.97 6.36 6.50
N GLN A 54 12.17 6.07 6.98
CA GLN A 54 12.65 4.69 7.17
C GLN A 54 12.92 4.38 8.64
N GLN A 55 12.75 3.11 9.01
CA GLN A 55 13.24 2.55 10.28
C GLN A 55 14.34 1.53 10.01
N VAL A 56 15.21 1.35 10.99
CA VAL A 56 16.30 0.37 10.89
C VAL A 56 16.32 -0.53 12.11
N SER A 57 16.53 -1.82 11.87
CA SER A 57 16.71 -2.80 12.93
C SER A 57 18.19 -2.94 13.25
N LEU A 58 18.50 -2.77 14.53
CA LEU A 58 19.82 -2.92 15.10
C LEU A 58 19.84 -4.16 16.00
N SER A 59 20.88 -4.98 15.84
CA SER A 59 21.08 -6.17 16.65
C SER A 59 22.47 -6.17 17.26
N ALA A 60 22.56 -6.44 18.57
CA ALA A 60 23.82 -6.63 19.27
C ALA A 60 24.18 -8.12 19.28
N LEU A 61 25.32 -8.47 18.69
CA LEU A 61 25.76 -9.85 18.51
C LEU A 61 27.16 -10.05 19.12
N SER A 62 27.36 -11.19 19.78
CA SER A 62 28.69 -11.63 20.19
C SER A 62 29.53 -11.98 18.96
N PHE A 63 30.84 -12.13 19.14
CA PHE A 63 31.73 -12.64 18.07
C PHE A 63 31.42 -14.10 17.65
N SER A 64 30.61 -14.83 18.43
CA SER A 64 30.07 -16.16 18.05
C SER A 64 28.73 -16.08 17.29
N GLY A 65 28.15 -14.88 17.12
CA GLY A 65 26.88 -14.66 16.41
C GLY A 65 25.63 -14.78 17.28
N GLU A 66 25.77 -14.91 18.60
CA GLU A 66 24.64 -14.98 19.52
C GLU A 66 24.15 -13.59 19.94
N ALA A 67 22.84 -13.43 20.14
CA ALA A 67 22.27 -12.16 20.59
C ALA A 67 22.72 -11.80 22.00
N VAL A 68 23.18 -10.56 22.19
CA VAL A 68 23.65 -10.04 23.48
C VAL A 68 22.55 -9.17 24.11
N PRO A 69 22.18 -9.40 25.39
CA PRO A 69 21.19 -8.57 26.06
C PRO A 69 21.76 -7.18 26.33
N VAL A 70 21.22 -6.18 25.65
CA VAL A 70 21.68 -4.79 25.75
C VAL A 70 20.55 -3.85 26.19
N VAL A 71 20.95 -2.66 26.63
CA VAL A 71 20.10 -1.47 26.75
C VAL A 71 20.46 -0.54 25.61
N TRP A 72 19.46 -0.22 24.78
CA TRP A 72 19.61 0.68 23.65
C TRP A 72 19.41 2.13 24.08
N SER A 73 20.22 3.04 23.54
CA SER A 73 20.03 4.48 23.71
C SER A 73 20.49 5.25 22.47
N VAL A 74 19.86 6.39 22.22
CA VAL A 74 20.41 7.41 21.32
C VAL A 74 21.40 8.23 22.14
N LYS A 75 22.67 8.28 21.72
CA LYS A 75 23.76 8.87 22.51
C LYS A 75 23.91 10.36 22.21
N ASP A 76 24.14 10.67 20.94
CA ASP A 76 24.29 12.03 20.41
C ASP A 76 23.93 12.05 18.93
N GLY A 77 23.76 13.25 18.39
CA GLY A 77 23.56 13.52 16.97
C GLY A 77 23.86 14.97 16.67
N ASP A 78 23.84 15.34 15.40
CA ASP A 78 24.09 16.71 14.93
C ASP A 78 22.84 17.41 14.39
N ASN A 79 21.64 16.93 14.74
CA ASN A 79 20.41 17.64 14.45
C ASN A 79 20.25 18.86 15.37
N ALA A 80 19.29 19.73 15.04
CA ALA A 80 18.91 20.78 15.97
C ALA A 80 18.29 20.14 17.22
N SER A 81 18.75 20.56 18.40
CA SER A 81 18.25 20.06 19.68
C SER A 81 16.74 20.25 19.86
N THR A 82 16.16 21.24 19.16
CA THR A 82 14.71 21.50 19.12
C THR A 82 13.92 20.48 18.29
N LEU A 83 14.58 19.77 17.36
CA LEU A 83 14.00 18.73 16.50
C LEU A 83 14.29 17.31 17.00
N GLY A 84 15.37 17.16 17.79
CA GLY A 84 15.78 15.90 18.40
C GLY A 84 16.45 14.92 17.43
N GLU A 85 16.92 13.78 17.97
CA GLU A 85 17.74 12.79 17.25
C GLU A 85 16.98 11.49 16.95
N GLY A 86 15.65 11.50 17.09
CA GLY A 86 14.82 10.32 16.99
C GLY A 86 14.84 9.47 18.26
N ARG A 87 14.43 8.21 18.14
CA ARG A 87 14.29 7.28 19.27
C ARG A 87 14.71 5.87 18.90
N ILE A 88 15.10 5.08 19.89
CA ILE A 88 15.32 3.64 19.73
C ILE A 88 14.49 2.85 20.73
N SER A 89 13.81 1.81 20.25
CA SER A 89 13.05 0.91 21.10
C SER A 89 13.94 -0.07 21.84
N ALA A 90 13.41 -0.68 22.91
CA ALA A 90 14.10 -1.75 23.64
C ALA A 90 14.45 -2.98 22.77
N LYS A 91 13.79 -3.13 21.61
CA LYS A 91 14.04 -4.20 20.63
C LYS A 91 15.11 -3.83 19.58
N GLY A 92 15.75 -2.66 19.69
CA GLY A 92 16.78 -2.22 18.75
C GLY A 92 16.22 -1.64 17.46
N ILE A 93 14.94 -1.26 17.41
CA ILE A 93 14.39 -0.55 16.25
C ILE A 93 14.64 0.95 16.43
N TYR A 94 15.50 1.53 15.59
CA TYR A 94 15.75 2.97 15.54
C TYR A 94 14.75 3.66 14.60
N THR A 95 14.22 4.78 15.07
CA THR A 95 13.25 5.63 14.40
C THR A 95 13.82 7.06 14.32
N PRO A 96 14.14 7.58 13.13
CA PRO A 96 14.64 8.96 12.94
C PRO A 96 13.72 10.05 13.54
N PRO A 97 14.21 11.29 13.75
CA PRO A 97 13.34 12.41 14.13
C PRO A 97 12.31 12.76 13.04
N ASN A 98 11.31 13.56 13.38
CA ASN A 98 10.26 13.99 12.43
C ASN A 98 10.73 15.08 11.46
N ALA A 99 11.81 15.78 11.77
CA ALA A 99 12.38 16.77 10.89
C ALA A 99 13.88 16.90 11.12
N LEU A 100 14.57 17.37 10.08
CA LEU A 100 16.00 17.61 10.09
C LEU A 100 16.28 19.10 9.91
N SER A 101 17.31 19.57 10.59
CA SER A 101 17.84 20.94 10.44
C SER A 101 18.70 21.12 9.19
N ARG A 102 18.95 20.04 8.44
CA ARG A 102 19.88 19.98 7.31
C ARG A 102 19.67 18.70 6.48
N ASN A 103 20.18 18.69 5.26
CA ASN A 103 20.11 17.58 4.29
C ASN A 103 20.78 16.25 4.70
N LEU A 104 21.61 16.25 5.74
CA LEU A 104 22.20 15.04 6.31
C LEU A 104 22.48 15.26 7.80
N VAL A 105 21.88 14.43 8.64
CA VAL A 105 22.14 14.34 10.07
C VAL A 105 22.80 13.00 10.38
N THR A 106 23.81 13.00 11.23
CA THR A 106 24.43 11.80 11.77
C THR A 106 23.95 11.58 13.21
N VAL A 107 23.32 10.43 13.47
CA VAL A 107 22.89 10.03 14.82
C VAL A 107 23.69 8.83 15.28
N LYS A 108 24.21 8.90 16.51
CA LYS A 108 24.92 7.81 17.15
C LYS A 108 24.00 7.04 18.08
N VAL A 109 23.84 5.75 17.79
CA VAL A 109 23.08 4.83 18.62
C VAL A 109 24.07 3.97 19.41
N SER A 110 23.81 3.78 20.70
CA SER A 110 24.61 2.93 21.57
C SER A 110 23.83 1.73 22.08
N ALA A 111 24.54 0.62 22.23
CA ALA A 111 24.11 -0.57 22.94
C ALA A 111 25.05 -0.78 24.13
N ALA A 112 24.54 -0.71 25.35
CA ALA A 112 25.27 -1.03 26.57
C ALA A 112 24.88 -2.43 27.05
N TRP A 113 25.85 -3.28 27.39
CA TRP A 113 25.55 -4.63 27.89
C TRP A 113 24.80 -4.55 29.21
N ARG A 114 23.70 -5.31 29.34
CA ARG A 114 22.84 -5.26 30.55
C ARG A 114 23.57 -5.74 31.82
N GLY A 115 24.54 -6.62 31.67
CA GLY A 115 25.34 -7.14 32.80
C GLY A 115 26.43 -6.19 33.29
N ASP A 116 26.89 -5.28 32.45
CA ASP A 116 27.89 -4.26 32.79
C ASP A 116 27.75 -3.08 31.79
N PRO A 117 27.06 -1.99 32.18
CA PRO A 117 26.83 -0.84 31.32
C PRO A 117 28.10 -0.12 30.86
N SER A 118 29.26 -0.35 31.49
CA SER A 118 30.53 0.22 31.03
C SER A 118 30.99 -0.39 29.70
N ARG A 119 30.53 -1.60 29.38
CA ARG A 119 30.74 -2.28 28.10
C ARG A 119 29.67 -1.83 27.10
N SER A 120 29.99 -0.80 26.34
CA SER A 120 29.10 -0.24 25.33
C SER A 120 29.76 -0.18 23.96
N VAL A 121 28.94 -0.37 22.91
CA VAL A 121 29.32 -0.17 21.51
C VAL A 121 28.41 0.89 20.93
N SER A 122 28.89 1.64 19.95
CA SER A 122 28.07 2.59 19.21
C SER A 122 28.21 2.41 17.70
N ILE A 123 27.15 2.75 16.97
CA ILE A 123 27.09 2.83 15.52
C ILE A 123 26.56 4.22 15.11
N SER A 124 27.06 4.76 14.01
CA SER A 124 26.57 6.00 13.42
C SER A 124 25.61 5.70 12.27
N LEU A 125 24.45 6.36 12.27
CA LEU A 125 23.43 6.30 11.24
C LEU A 125 23.39 7.65 10.51
N ARG A 126 23.34 7.62 9.18
CA ARG A 126 23.23 8.80 8.31
C ARG A 126 21.78 8.99 7.87
N ILE A 127 21.17 10.09 8.26
CA ILE A 127 19.75 10.35 8.09
C ILE A 127 19.53 11.51 7.11
N HIS A 128 18.80 11.23 6.04
CA HIS A 128 18.41 12.20 5.02
C HIS A 128 16.96 12.66 5.16
N PRO A 129 16.59 13.85 4.66
CA PRO A 129 15.19 14.26 4.64
C PRO A 129 14.35 13.30 3.79
N GLY A 130 13.15 13.07 4.30
CA GLY A 130 12.07 12.34 3.69
C GLY A 130 11.03 13.25 3.06
N PHE A 131 9.95 12.66 2.54
CA PHE A 131 8.74 13.39 2.18
C PHE A 131 7.72 13.30 3.32
N VAL A 132 6.96 14.37 3.54
CA VAL A 132 5.93 14.50 4.59
C VAL A 132 4.60 13.85 4.20
N GLN A 133 4.36 13.62 2.92
CA GLN A 133 3.20 12.93 2.35
C GLN A 133 3.51 12.55 0.89
N PRO A 134 2.62 11.84 0.15
CA PRO A 134 2.84 11.62 -1.27
C PRO A 134 2.95 12.97 -1.98
N LEU A 135 3.51 12.98 -3.18
CA LEU A 135 3.38 14.16 -4.01
C LEU A 135 1.91 14.48 -4.20
N LEU A 136 1.57 15.76 -4.14
CA LEU A 136 0.21 16.21 -4.44
C LEU A 136 0.20 16.80 -5.85
N PRO A 137 -0.63 16.30 -6.79
CA PRO A 137 -1.44 15.08 -6.66
C PRO A 137 -0.60 13.80 -6.78
N GLU A 138 -1.03 12.71 -6.12
CA GLU A 138 -0.33 11.41 -6.19
C GLU A 138 -0.55 10.76 -7.55
N VAL A 139 -1.80 10.82 -8.01
CA VAL A 139 -2.21 10.40 -9.34
C VAL A 139 -2.95 11.54 -10.03
N ALA A 140 -2.77 11.66 -11.34
CA ALA A 140 -3.48 12.66 -12.13
C ALA A 140 -3.75 12.15 -13.54
N THR A 141 -4.89 12.55 -14.10
CA THR A 141 -5.16 12.37 -15.52
C THR A 141 -5.21 13.74 -16.16
N LEU A 142 -4.43 13.95 -17.21
CA LEU A 142 -4.35 15.22 -17.93
C LEU A 142 -4.55 15.03 -19.42
N SER A 143 -5.31 15.94 -20.00
CA SER A 143 -5.40 16.11 -21.43
C SER A 143 -4.13 16.73 -22.02
N LEU A 144 -3.90 16.50 -23.31
CA LEU A 144 -2.79 17.12 -24.04
C LEU A 144 -2.73 18.64 -23.81
N ARG A 145 -1.52 19.16 -23.57
CA ARG A 145 -1.24 20.59 -23.32
C ARG A 145 -1.86 21.18 -22.05
N SER A 146 -2.59 20.39 -21.25
CA SER A 146 -3.00 20.82 -19.92
C SER A 146 -1.82 20.79 -18.95
N SER A 147 -1.92 21.58 -17.90
CA SER A 147 -0.90 21.67 -16.86
C SER A 147 -1.53 21.38 -15.51
N LEU A 148 -0.73 20.80 -14.61
CA LEU A 148 -1.05 20.72 -13.19
C LEU A 148 0.11 21.28 -12.38
N ARG A 149 -0.21 21.82 -11.21
CA ARG A 149 0.77 22.17 -10.19
C ARG A 149 0.93 20.99 -9.26
N ALA A 150 2.16 20.53 -9.10
CA ALA A 150 2.51 19.53 -8.12
C ALA A 150 3.23 20.18 -6.93
N SER A 151 3.06 19.61 -5.74
CA SER A 151 3.76 20.01 -4.53
C SER A 151 4.36 18.82 -3.80
N ALA A 152 5.56 19.02 -3.28
CA ALA A 152 6.28 18.14 -2.37
C ALA A 152 6.51 18.89 -1.06
N GLN A 153 6.38 18.21 0.06
CA GLN A 153 6.82 18.73 1.34
C GLN A 153 7.88 17.79 1.90
N ILE A 154 9.05 18.32 2.24
CA ILE A 154 10.20 17.51 2.67
C ILE A 154 10.51 17.76 4.13
N THR A 155 11.10 16.78 4.80
CA THR A 155 11.29 16.79 6.25
C THR A 155 12.51 17.61 6.68
N GLU A 156 12.90 18.62 5.90
CA GLU A 156 13.97 19.58 6.23
C GLU A 156 13.34 20.94 6.56
N VAL A 157 13.80 21.55 7.64
CA VAL A 157 13.24 22.78 8.20
C VAL A 157 14.15 23.95 7.92
N GLY A 158 13.58 25.07 7.44
CA GLY A 158 14.33 26.29 7.15
C GLY A 158 15.31 26.21 5.97
N ALA A 159 15.42 25.05 5.31
CA ALA A 159 16.29 24.79 4.17
C ALA A 159 15.82 23.55 3.38
N GLY A 160 16.57 23.15 2.36
CA GLY A 160 16.33 21.95 1.57
C GLY A 160 15.72 22.26 0.22
N SER A 161 15.88 21.37 -0.75
CA SER A 161 15.26 21.55 -2.06
C SER A 161 14.91 20.22 -2.70
N VAL A 162 13.98 20.29 -3.66
CA VAL A 162 13.57 19.15 -4.48
C VAL A 162 14.04 19.37 -5.91
N ASN A 163 14.72 18.37 -6.46
CA ASN A 163 14.99 18.28 -7.88
C ASN A 163 13.83 17.53 -8.54
N TRP A 164 13.19 18.18 -9.52
CA TRP A 164 12.07 17.63 -10.26
C TRP A 164 12.53 17.05 -11.58
N SER A 165 12.03 15.86 -11.93
CA SER A 165 12.31 15.22 -13.22
C SER A 165 11.10 14.44 -13.73
N LEU A 166 11.13 14.07 -15.01
CA LEU A 166 10.13 13.21 -15.65
C LEU A 166 10.76 11.86 -15.98
N SER A 167 10.01 10.79 -15.76
CA SER A 167 10.42 9.41 -16.04
C SER A 167 9.28 8.60 -16.65
N SER A 168 9.62 7.57 -17.42
CA SER A 168 8.69 6.54 -17.89
C SER A 168 8.42 5.45 -16.85
N ASP A 169 9.06 5.50 -15.68
CA ASP A 169 8.85 4.59 -14.55
C ASP A 169 8.86 5.32 -13.20
N ALA A 170 8.22 4.72 -12.19
CA ALA A 170 8.13 5.27 -10.84
C ALA A 170 9.49 5.32 -10.10
N ALA A 171 10.48 4.52 -10.56
CA ALA A 171 11.82 4.48 -9.98
C ALA A 171 12.69 5.68 -10.39
N GLY A 172 12.24 6.50 -11.34
CA GLY A 172 13.02 7.62 -11.88
C GLY A 172 14.20 7.19 -12.74
N THR A 173 14.23 5.93 -13.18
CA THR A 173 15.31 5.36 -14.01
C THR A 173 14.96 5.28 -15.49
N GLY A 174 13.69 5.55 -15.82
CA GLY A 174 13.14 5.47 -17.16
C GLY A 174 13.60 6.60 -18.09
N SER A 175 13.11 6.56 -19.33
CA SER A 175 13.34 7.64 -20.29
C SER A 175 12.58 8.90 -19.86
N SER A 176 13.16 10.08 -20.06
CA SER A 176 12.50 11.38 -19.88
C SER A 176 12.03 12.02 -21.19
N SER A 177 12.30 11.36 -22.33
CA SER A 177 12.07 11.94 -23.65
C SER A 177 10.59 12.01 -24.02
N GLY A 178 10.13 13.18 -24.48
CA GLY A 178 8.76 13.36 -24.99
C GLY A 178 7.66 13.32 -23.92
N LEU A 179 8.00 13.40 -22.63
CA LEU A 179 7.05 13.25 -21.53
C LEU A 179 6.36 14.54 -21.09
N GLY A 180 6.69 15.68 -21.71
CA GLY A 180 6.16 17.00 -21.36
C GLY A 180 7.26 17.95 -20.89
N ALA A 181 6.87 18.96 -20.11
CA ALA A 181 7.79 19.98 -19.60
C ALA A 181 7.53 20.29 -18.12
N LEU A 182 8.60 20.67 -17.42
CA LEU A 182 8.56 21.17 -16.05
C LEU A 182 8.94 22.64 -16.05
N THR A 183 8.15 23.46 -15.37
CA THR A 183 8.36 24.90 -15.25
C THR A 183 8.01 25.37 -13.84
N ALA A 184 8.37 26.62 -13.53
CA ALA A 184 7.98 27.29 -12.28
C ALA A 184 8.28 26.47 -11.01
N SER A 185 9.46 25.85 -10.95
CA SER A 185 9.92 25.17 -9.75
C SER A 185 10.32 26.20 -8.68
N SER A 186 9.74 26.08 -7.49
CA SER A 186 10.09 26.91 -6.33
C SER A 186 10.10 26.08 -5.07
N CYS A 187 10.85 26.50 -4.06
CA CYS A 187 10.75 25.99 -2.71
C CYS A 187 10.53 27.16 -1.77
N GLU A 188 9.55 27.01 -0.89
CA GLU A 188 9.25 27.96 0.17
C GLU A 188 9.84 27.42 1.47
N HIS A 189 10.68 28.24 2.11
CA HIS A 189 11.33 27.93 3.37
C HIS A 189 10.75 28.78 4.48
N PHE A 190 10.45 28.13 5.59
CA PHE A 190 10.02 28.78 6.81
C PHE A 190 10.92 28.31 7.94
N ASP A 191 11.24 29.21 8.88
CA ASP A 191 12.18 28.94 9.97
C ASP A 191 11.79 27.72 10.83
N GLN A 192 10.49 27.42 10.88
CA GLN A 192 9.86 26.44 11.76
C GLN A 192 8.75 25.67 11.05
N GLN A 193 8.82 25.52 9.72
CA GLN A 193 7.94 24.61 8.99
C GLN A 193 8.75 23.82 7.97
N TYR A 194 8.17 22.72 7.54
CA TYR A 194 8.74 21.91 6.48
C TYR A 194 8.86 22.71 5.20
N THR A 195 9.96 22.50 4.48
CA THR A 195 10.12 23.08 3.17
C THR A 195 9.09 22.49 2.22
N THR A 196 8.33 23.39 1.58
CA THR A 196 7.34 23.03 0.57
C THR A 196 7.86 23.45 -0.79
N CYS A 197 8.07 22.49 -1.68
CA CYS A 197 8.50 22.73 -3.04
C CYS A 197 7.34 22.50 -4.00
N THR A 198 7.21 23.34 -5.03
CA THR A 198 6.20 23.18 -6.08
C THR A 198 6.84 23.18 -7.45
N VAL A 199 6.18 22.54 -8.41
CA VAL A 199 6.53 22.58 -9.82
C VAL A 199 5.26 22.56 -10.66
N THR A 200 5.30 23.17 -11.85
CA THR A 200 4.22 23.03 -12.82
C THR A 200 4.64 22.03 -13.89
N TYR A 201 3.91 20.92 -13.97
CA TYR A 201 4.01 19.97 -15.07
C TYR A 201 3.06 20.38 -16.20
N SER A 202 3.54 20.35 -17.44
CA SER A 202 2.72 20.57 -18.64
C SER A 202 2.78 19.35 -19.54
N ALA A 203 1.61 18.79 -19.83
CA ALA A 203 1.45 17.63 -20.70
C ALA A 203 1.95 17.93 -22.12
N PRO A 204 2.53 16.93 -22.81
CA PRO A 204 3.02 17.10 -24.17
C PRO A 204 1.89 17.41 -25.17
N ALA A 205 2.29 17.83 -26.36
CA ALA A 205 1.39 18.15 -27.47
C ALA A 205 0.75 16.92 -28.15
N GLY A 206 1.30 15.72 -27.90
CA GLY A 206 0.81 14.45 -28.42
C GLY A 206 1.04 13.34 -27.39
N LEU A 207 0.36 12.20 -27.57
CA LEU A 207 0.42 11.08 -26.63
C LEU A 207 1.85 10.50 -26.55
N PRO A 208 2.40 10.33 -25.33
CA PRO A 208 3.65 9.60 -25.15
C PRO A 208 3.53 8.14 -25.62
N SER A 209 4.65 7.53 -26.02
CA SER A 209 4.72 6.09 -26.31
C SER A 209 4.72 5.22 -25.04
N VAL A 210 4.66 5.85 -23.87
CA VAL A 210 4.67 5.20 -22.55
C VAL A 210 3.27 5.25 -21.96
N PRO A 211 2.88 4.24 -21.17
CA PRO A 211 1.53 4.15 -20.63
C PRO A 211 1.21 5.20 -19.55
N ALA A 212 2.24 5.76 -18.92
CA ALA A 212 2.12 6.83 -17.94
C ALA A 212 3.41 7.66 -17.93
N VAL A 213 3.27 8.92 -17.53
CA VAL A 213 4.38 9.81 -17.18
C VAL A 213 4.51 9.81 -15.66
N TYR A 214 5.73 9.69 -15.15
CA TYR A 214 6.00 9.84 -13.72
C TYR A 214 6.72 11.16 -13.47
N LEU A 215 6.11 12.02 -12.66
CA LEU A 215 6.76 13.19 -12.08
C LEU A 215 7.53 12.74 -10.84
N ILE A 216 8.85 12.88 -10.87
CA ILE A 216 9.73 12.45 -9.79
C ILE A 216 10.25 13.67 -9.05
N ALA A 217 9.96 13.73 -7.76
CA ALA A 217 10.63 14.61 -6.81
C ALA A 217 11.78 13.85 -6.17
N ALA A 218 12.99 14.41 -6.20
CA ALA A 218 14.15 13.89 -5.47
C ALA A 218 14.63 14.94 -4.47
N VAL A 219 14.76 14.57 -3.19
CA VAL A 219 15.39 15.46 -2.20
C VAL A 219 16.84 15.67 -2.62
N ASN A 220 17.22 16.93 -2.82
CA ASN A 220 18.48 17.29 -3.45
C ASN A 220 19.69 16.73 -2.70
N GLY A 221 20.61 16.08 -3.41
CA GLY A 221 21.79 15.45 -2.81
C GLY A 221 21.53 14.14 -2.07
N THR A 222 20.36 13.52 -2.24
CA THR A 222 19.99 12.24 -1.59
C THR A 222 19.46 11.22 -2.62
N GLN A 223 19.20 9.99 -2.18
CA GLN A 223 18.49 8.96 -2.96
C GLN A 223 16.98 8.92 -2.66
N THR A 224 16.48 9.82 -1.82
CA THR A 224 15.07 9.85 -1.42
C THR A 224 14.25 10.45 -2.55
N ILE A 225 13.35 9.65 -3.12
CA ILE A 225 12.45 10.07 -4.19
C ILE A 225 10.99 9.83 -3.80
N ALA A 226 10.09 10.63 -4.38
CA ALA A 226 8.65 10.41 -4.39
C ALA A 226 8.13 10.57 -5.84
N PRO A 227 7.40 9.58 -6.38
CA PRO A 227 6.78 9.68 -7.69
C PRO A 227 5.32 10.17 -7.60
N SER A 228 4.85 10.82 -8.66
CA SER A 228 3.44 11.07 -8.97
C SER A 228 3.14 10.49 -10.35
N ARG A 229 2.08 9.69 -10.48
CA ARG A 229 1.74 8.99 -11.72
C ARG A 229 0.69 9.78 -12.50
N ILE A 230 1.04 10.16 -13.73
CA ILE A 230 0.22 10.99 -14.59
C ILE A 230 -0.16 10.23 -15.86
N LEU A 231 -1.46 10.04 -16.10
CA LEU A 231 -1.99 9.53 -17.35
C LEU A 231 -2.25 10.69 -18.31
N ILE A 232 -1.77 10.56 -19.54
CA ILE A 232 -1.99 11.57 -20.59
C ILE A 232 -3.02 11.03 -21.58
N ASN A 233 -4.05 11.83 -21.87
CA ASN A 233 -5.12 11.47 -22.82
C ASN A 233 -5.35 12.56 -23.87
N ASP A 234 -5.96 12.19 -24.98
CA ASP A 234 -6.34 13.06 -26.10
C ASP A 234 -7.85 13.35 -26.17
N HIS A 235 -8.62 12.88 -25.18
CA HIS A 235 -10.08 13.05 -25.09
C HIS A 235 -10.50 14.23 -24.20
N GLY A 236 -9.55 15.07 -23.75
CA GLY A 236 -9.84 16.30 -23.02
C GLY A 236 -10.09 16.12 -21.53
N LEU A 237 -9.85 14.94 -20.95
CA LEU A 237 -10.11 14.66 -19.54
C LEU A 237 -8.99 15.17 -18.63
N ASN A 238 -9.34 15.99 -17.64
CA ASN A 238 -8.51 16.40 -16.52
C ASN A 238 -9.18 15.95 -15.20
N SER A 239 -8.46 15.19 -14.38
CA SER A 239 -8.90 14.77 -13.04
C SER A 239 -7.69 14.77 -12.10
N THR A 240 -7.87 15.37 -10.91
CA THR A 240 -6.83 15.47 -9.89
C THR A 240 -7.43 15.47 -8.48
N PRO A 241 -6.79 14.81 -7.49
CA PRO A 241 -7.15 14.86 -6.08
C PRO A 241 -7.24 16.26 -5.44
N ALA A 242 -6.69 17.31 -6.07
CA ALA A 242 -6.61 18.64 -5.47
C ALA A 242 -7.98 19.21 -5.07
N ALA A 243 -9.04 18.94 -5.84
CA ALA A 243 -10.40 19.37 -5.49
C ALA A 243 -10.96 18.62 -4.28
N HIS A 244 -10.49 17.40 -4.04
CA HIS A 244 -10.94 16.54 -2.93
C HIS A 244 -10.33 16.98 -1.59
N GLN A 245 -9.16 17.62 -1.62
CA GLN A 245 -8.44 18.13 -0.44
C GLN A 245 -8.81 19.59 -0.10
N ALA A 246 -9.49 20.28 -1.02
CA ALA A 246 -9.80 21.69 -0.87
C ALA A 246 -10.82 21.96 0.24
N VAL A 247 -10.70 23.14 0.85
CA VAL A 247 -11.76 23.70 1.70
C VAL A 247 -12.98 23.96 0.84
N GLN A 248 -14.11 23.35 1.20
CA GLN A 248 -15.38 23.54 0.53
C GLN A 248 -16.26 24.51 1.31
N GLY A 249 -17.13 25.21 0.60
CA GLY A 249 -18.12 26.09 1.20
C GLY A 249 -19.33 25.32 1.77
N LYS A 250 -20.43 26.04 1.93
CA LYS A 250 -21.72 25.42 2.27
C LYS A 250 -22.12 24.39 1.20
N HIS A 251 -22.84 23.36 1.61
CA HIS A 251 -23.23 22.24 0.77
C HIS A 251 -22.04 21.49 0.17
N ALA A 252 -21.02 21.24 0.98
CA ALA A 252 -19.86 20.46 0.61
C ALA A 252 -20.26 19.12 -0.02
N LEU A 253 -19.51 18.74 -1.04
CA LEU A 253 -19.65 17.49 -1.77
C LEU A 253 -18.89 16.38 -1.06
N LEU A 254 -19.41 15.17 -1.19
CA LEU A 254 -18.80 13.93 -0.69
C LEU A 254 -17.64 13.49 -1.61
N GLY A 255 -16.88 12.48 -1.21
CA GLY A 255 -15.66 12.05 -1.90
C GLY A 255 -14.46 12.96 -1.65
N GLY A 256 -14.63 14.00 -0.82
CA GLY A 256 -13.58 14.90 -0.36
C GLY A 256 -13.11 14.57 1.06
N SER A 257 -12.09 15.28 1.48
CA SER A 257 -11.43 15.15 2.78
C SER A 257 -12.35 15.48 3.95
N GLY A 258 -12.24 14.70 5.03
CA GLY A 258 -12.89 14.93 6.32
C GLY A 258 -12.41 13.94 7.38
N GLY A 259 -12.64 14.26 8.65
CA GLY A 259 -12.22 13.41 9.77
C GLY A 259 -12.86 13.84 11.08
N ASN A 260 -12.38 13.28 12.19
CA ASN A 260 -12.72 13.78 13.52
C ASN A 260 -11.74 14.87 13.93
N ASP A 261 -12.26 16.00 14.43
CA ASP A 261 -11.47 17.17 14.84
C ASP A 261 -10.50 16.88 15.99
N ASN A 262 -10.68 15.77 16.70
CA ASN A 262 -9.81 15.32 17.78
C ASN A 262 -8.76 14.28 17.35
N ASP A 263 -8.76 13.83 16.08
CA ASP A 263 -7.89 12.75 15.60
C ASP A 263 -6.47 13.24 15.29
N TYR A 264 -5.76 13.61 16.36
CA TYR A 264 -4.41 14.10 16.31
C TYR A 264 -3.57 13.66 17.51
N ASP A 265 -2.29 13.41 17.24
CA ASP A 265 -1.31 13.07 18.27
C ASP A 265 -0.66 14.33 18.83
N THR A 266 -0.33 14.32 20.12
CA THR A 266 0.46 15.39 20.73
C THR A 266 1.81 14.89 21.23
N TYR A 267 2.84 15.71 21.07
CA TYR A 267 4.14 15.49 21.68
C TYR A 267 4.40 16.53 22.76
N THR A 268 4.88 16.08 23.92
CA THR A 268 5.28 16.96 25.03
C THR A 268 6.79 16.90 25.22
N THR A 269 7.43 18.06 25.10
CA THR A 269 8.88 18.22 25.29
C THR A 269 9.31 17.95 26.74
N PRO A 270 10.60 17.63 27.01
CA PRO A 270 11.12 17.52 28.38
C PRO A 270 10.92 18.79 29.23
N ALA A 271 10.76 19.95 28.60
CA ALA A 271 10.47 21.22 29.26
C ALA A 271 8.96 21.44 29.55
N GLY A 272 8.10 20.46 29.25
CA GLY A 272 6.66 20.48 29.56
C GLY A 272 5.76 21.17 28.52
N LYS A 273 6.30 21.57 27.37
CA LYS A 273 5.52 22.18 26.28
C LYS A 273 4.95 21.12 25.34
N SER A 274 3.64 21.15 25.07
CA SER A 274 2.94 20.24 24.15
C SER A 274 2.63 20.89 22.79
N TYR A 275 2.64 20.11 21.71
CA TYR A 275 2.23 20.51 20.36
C TYR A 275 1.62 19.32 19.60
N ILE A 276 0.84 19.59 18.55
CA ILE A 276 0.31 18.55 17.65
C ILE A 276 1.46 17.97 16.81
N ALA A 277 1.72 16.69 17.00
CA ALA A 277 2.81 15.98 16.34
C ALA A 277 2.39 15.34 15.03
N ASP A 278 1.14 14.89 14.94
CA ASP A 278 0.55 14.21 13.79
C ASP A 278 -0.98 14.36 13.79
N CYS A 279 -1.64 14.16 12.65
CA CYS A 279 -3.09 14.12 12.56
C CYS A 279 -3.58 13.18 11.47
N CYS A 280 -4.83 12.74 11.63
CA CYS A 280 -5.50 11.77 10.79
C CYS A 280 -6.63 12.42 9.98
N GLY A 281 -7.19 11.64 9.07
CA GLY A 281 -8.25 12.07 8.17
C GLY A 281 -8.47 11.05 7.07
N GLY A 282 -9.66 11.10 6.51
CA GLY A 282 -10.08 10.20 5.44
C GLY A 282 -11.03 10.89 4.49
N THR A 283 -11.98 10.11 3.97
CA THR A 283 -12.97 10.57 3.01
C THR A 283 -14.35 10.68 3.65
N LEU A 284 -15.05 11.78 3.40
CA LEU A 284 -16.49 11.88 3.60
C LEU A 284 -17.17 11.04 2.50
N GLY A 285 -17.40 9.77 2.80
CA GLY A 285 -17.66 8.72 1.81
C GLY A 285 -18.97 8.87 1.04
N ALA A 286 -20.08 8.73 1.76
CA ALA A 286 -21.41 8.73 1.20
C ALA A 286 -22.41 9.40 2.15
N LEU A 287 -23.61 9.68 1.65
CA LEU A 287 -24.75 9.98 2.51
C LEU A 287 -25.62 8.74 2.63
N VAL A 288 -26.02 8.41 3.85
CA VAL A 288 -27.08 7.43 4.11
C VAL A 288 -28.26 8.10 4.79
N LYS A 289 -29.43 7.50 4.69
CA LYS A 289 -30.64 7.93 5.40
C LYS A 289 -31.28 6.77 6.12
N ASP A 290 -31.91 7.06 7.25
CA ASP A 290 -32.73 6.11 7.96
C ASP A 290 -34.19 6.08 7.44
N ALA A 291 -35.03 5.24 8.06
CA ALA A 291 -36.44 5.11 7.70
C ALA A 291 -37.27 6.38 7.98
N ALA A 292 -36.80 7.26 8.87
CA ALA A 292 -37.41 8.55 9.16
C ALA A 292 -36.94 9.66 8.18
N GLY A 293 -35.99 9.34 7.30
CA GLY A 293 -35.39 10.29 6.36
C GLY A 293 -34.29 11.17 6.97
N GLN A 294 -33.86 10.89 8.22
CA GLN A 294 -32.70 11.53 8.81
C GLN A 294 -31.45 11.07 8.06
N LYS A 295 -30.62 12.04 7.66
CA LYS A 295 -29.41 11.79 6.88
C LYS A 295 -28.17 11.79 7.78
N PHE A 296 -27.21 10.97 7.40
CA PHE A 296 -25.90 10.83 8.05
C PHE A 296 -24.80 10.79 6.99
N ILE A 297 -23.61 11.28 7.36
CA ILE A 297 -22.38 11.07 6.61
C ILE A 297 -21.83 9.70 7.00
N LEU A 298 -21.50 8.88 6.01
CA LEU A 298 -20.86 7.57 6.17
C LEU A 298 -19.35 7.69 5.93
N SER A 299 -18.55 7.12 6.82
CA SER A 299 -17.10 6.91 6.65
C SER A 299 -16.65 5.68 7.46
N ASN A 300 -15.35 5.42 7.53
CA ASN A 300 -14.80 4.37 8.39
C ASN A 300 -14.81 4.77 9.87
N ASN A 301 -14.82 3.77 10.75
CA ASN A 301 -14.58 3.95 12.19
C ASN A 301 -13.20 4.59 12.42
N HIS A 302 -12.15 4.12 11.77
CA HIS A 302 -10.83 4.72 12.01
C HIS A 302 -10.69 6.17 11.49
N VAL A 303 -11.68 6.70 10.76
CA VAL A 303 -11.71 8.08 10.26
C VAL A 303 -12.57 8.99 11.15
N PHE A 304 -13.76 8.53 11.58
CA PHE A 304 -14.66 9.35 12.42
C PHE A 304 -14.60 9.01 13.91
N ALA A 305 -14.19 7.80 14.26
CA ALA A 305 -14.20 7.27 15.61
C ALA A 305 -12.79 6.99 16.17
N GLU A 306 -11.73 7.47 15.53
CA GLU A 306 -10.34 7.41 16.03
C GLU A 306 -9.89 5.99 16.41
N SER A 307 -10.30 4.99 15.64
CA SER A 307 -10.12 3.57 15.97
C SER A 307 -10.69 3.20 17.36
N ASP A 308 -11.99 3.42 17.54
CA ASP A 308 -12.77 3.26 18.79
C ASP A 308 -12.47 4.26 19.94
N GLN A 309 -11.64 5.29 19.72
CA GLN A 309 -11.22 6.22 20.79
C GLN A 309 -12.10 7.48 20.91
N ALA A 310 -12.83 7.82 19.85
CA ALA A 310 -13.68 8.99 19.85
C ALA A 310 -14.91 8.84 20.77
N LYS A 311 -15.55 9.96 21.06
CA LYS A 311 -16.82 10.02 21.80
C LYS A 311 -17.94 10.38 20.85
N ILE A 312 -19.09 9.72 21.03
CA ILE A 312 -20.33 10.14 20.37
C ILE A 312 -20.57 11.63 20.68
N GLY A 313 -20.80 12.42 19.63
CA GLY A 313 -20.95 13.87 19.69
C GLY A 313 -19.70 14.66 19.28
N ASP A 314 -18.54 14.00 19.11
CA ASP A 314 -17.32 14.64 18.61
C ASP A 314 -17.54 15.24 17.22
N VAL A 315 -16.85 16.35 16.94
CA VAL A 315 -17.08 17.15 15.74
C VAL A 315 -16.37 16.53 14.55
N ILE A 316 -17.06 16.48 13.41
CA ILE A 316 -16.49 16.07 12.12
C ILE A 316 -16.21 17.32 11.29
N ASP A 317 -14.99 17.42 10.76
CA ASP A 317 -14.46 18.56 10.01
C ASP A 317 -14.43 18.34 8.49
N GLN A 318 -14.44 19.44 7.74
CA GLN A 318 -14.19 19.48 6.30
C GLN A 318 -13.29 20.70 5.97
N PRO A 319 -12.16 20.49 5.27
CA PRO A 319 -11.54 19.19 5.05
C PRO A 319 -11.07 18.57 6.38
N GLY A 320 -10.57 17.35 6.36
CA GLY A 320 -9.99 16.74 7.55
C GLY A 320 -8.72 17.47 8.00
N LEU A 321 -8.34 17.31 9.27
CA LEU A 321 -7.13 17.89 9.86
C LEU A 321 -5.88 17.79 8.96
N MET A 322 -5.67 16.65 8.28
CA MET A 322 -4.52 16.45 7.38
C MET A 322 -4.41 17.51 6.27
N ASP A 323 -5.54 17.94 5.70
CA ASP A 323 -5.57 18.97 4.65
C ASP A 323 -5.81 20.38 5.24
N GLY A 324 -6.03 20.46 6.56
CA GLY A 324 -6.12 21.67 7.38
C GLY A 324 -4.83 22.09 8.09
N ALA A 325 -3.69 21.48 7.74
CA ALA A 325 -2.41 21.66 8.44
C ALA A 325 -2.49 21.32 9.94
N CYS A 326 -3.25 20.27 10.29
CA CYS A 326 -3.59 19.81 11.64
C CYS A 326 -3.95 20.96 12.61
N ILE A 327 -4.67 21.97 12.14
CA ILE A 327 -5.18 23.07 12.97
C ILE A 327 -6.64 22.77 13.32
N PRO A 328 -6.94 22.23 14.53
CA PRO A 328 -8.29 21.82 14.90
C PRO A 328 -9.22 23.05 15.00
N LEU A 329 -10.54 22.80 14.96
CA LEU A 329 -11.59 23.82 15.01
C LEU A 329 -11.56 24.66 16.30
N SER A 330 -10.91 24.16 17.36
CA SER A 330 -10.68 24.90 18.61
C SER A 330 -9.67 26.05 18.47
N ASP A 331 -8.83 26.04 17.43
CA ASP A 331 -7.88 27.12 17.14
C ASP A 331 -8.49 28.15 16.19
N ALA A 332 -8.45 29.43 16.57
CA ALA A 332 -9.06 30.53 15.82
C ALA A 332 -8.41 30.79 14.44
N SER A 333 -7.24 30.22 14.16
CA SER A 333 -6.54 30.32 12.86
C SER A 333 -6.96 29.25 11.86
N THR A 334 -7.78 28.28 12.27
CA THR A 334 -8.25 27.19 11.41
C THR A 334 -9.03 27.72 10.20
N ARG A 335 -8.91 27.01 9.08
CA ARG A 335 -9.74 27.21 7.88
C ARG A 335 -10.77 26.09 7.68
N LEU A 336 -10.83 25.18 8.65
CA LEU A 336 -11.75 24.04 8.63
C LEU A 336 -13.16 24.48 9.00
N HIS A 337 -14.13 23.67 8.63
CA HIS A 337 -15.52 23.86 8.98
C HIS A 337 -16.11 22.58 9.57
N ALA A 338 -16.90 22.70 10.63
CA ALA A 338 -17.70 21.58 11.13
C ALA A 338 -18.78 21.22 10.10
N VAL A 339 -18.88 19.93 9.77
CA VAL A 339 -19.92 19.40 8.88
C VAL A 339 -20.90 18.46 9.57
N GLY A 340 -20.57 18.03 10.78
CA GLY A 340 -21.40 17.12 11.53
C GLY A 340 -20.82 16.71 12.87
N ARG A 341 -21.43 15.69 13.47
CA ARG A 341 -20.99 15.08 14.74
C ARG A 341 -21.09 13.58 14.70
N LEU A 342 -20.11 12.89 15.25
CA LEU A 342 -20.11 11.43 15.37
C LEU A 342 -21.40 10.97 16.08
N ARG A 343 -22.16 10.11 15.42
CA ARG A 343 -23.47 9.62 15.89
C ARG A 343 -23.44 8.17 16.33
N ALA A 344 -22.71 7.33 15.61
CA ALA A 344 -22.58 5.90 15.85
C ALA A 344 -21.34 5.37 15.14
N TYR A 345 -20.77 4.28 15.65
CA TYR A 345 -19.70 3.54 14.98
C TYR A 345 -19.77 2.08 15.39
N LEU A 346 -19.25 1.20 14.54
CA LEU A 346 -19.13 -0.22 14.85
C LEU A 346 -17.77 -0.47 15.51
N PRO A 347 -17.71 -0.91 16.77
CA PRO A 347 -16.44 -1.03 17.47
C PRO A 347 -15.51 -2.06 16.81
N LEU A 348 -14.29 -1.67 16.47
CA LEU A 348 -13.26 -2.55 15.90
C LEU A 348 -12.88 -3.65 16.89
N SER A 349 -12.79 -3.31 18.17
CA SER A 349 -12.51 -4.26 19.27
C SER A 349 -13.60 -5.33 19.47
N ALA A 350 -14.82 -5.09 18.99
CA ALA A 350 -15.90 -6.07 19.11
C ALA A 350 -15.73 -7.19 18.09
N ARG A 351 -15.82 -8.45 18.54
CA ARG A 351 -15.81 -9.62 17.64
C ARG A 351 -17.09 -9.80 16.82
N SER A 352 -18.17 -9.14 17.25
CA SER A 352 -19.49 -9.22 16.60
C SER A 352 -19.59 -8.33 15.36
N THR A 353 -18.69 -7.35 15.20
CA THR A 353 -18.68 -6.45 14.05
C THR A 353 -17.74 -6.98 12.97
N ASN A 354 -18.12 -6.85 11.70
CA ASN A 354 -17.37 -7.35 10.55
C ASN A 354 -17.10 -6.26 9.50
N VAL A 355 -17.34 -5.00 9.84
CA VAL A 355 -17.02 -3.85 8.98
C VAL A 355 -16.37 -2.73 9.79
N ASP A 356 -15.62 -1.88 9.09
CA ASP A 356 -15.02 -0.66 9.63
C ASP A 356 -15.88 0.53 9.20
N ALA A 357 -16.84 0.93 10.03
CA ALA A 357 -17.79 1.97 9.64
C ALA A 357 -18.28 2.83 10.80
N ALA A 358 -18.58 4.08 10.48
CA ALA A 358 -19.12 5.08 11.39
C ALA A 358 -20.05 6.07 10.67
N LEU A 359 -20.94 6.68 11.44
CA LEU A 359 -21.93 7.64 10.99
C LEU A 359 -21.76 8.96 11.74
N ALA A 360 -21.88 10.05 11.01
CA ALA A 360 -21.99 11.40 11.58
C ALA A 360 -23.34 12.03 11.24
N SER A 361 -24.02 12.63 12.23
CA SER A 361 -25.16 13.50 11.97
C SER A 361 -24.70 14.77 11.23
N ILE A 362 -25.52 15.28 10.32
CA ILE A 362 -25.15 16.41 9.46
C ILE A 362 -25.57 17.74 10.09
N ASP A 363 -24.66 18.72 10.12
CA ASP A 363 -24.99 20.09 10.50
C ASP A 363 -25.82 20.77 9.37
N PRO A 364 -26.88 21.53 9.68
CA PRO A 364 -27.78 22.07 8.65
C PRO A 364 -27.07 22.86 7.55
N GLY A 365 -27.23 22.42 6.30
CA GLY A 365 -26.64 23.07 5.12
C GLY A 365 -25.14 22.81 4.94
N ALA A 366 -24.51 21.99 5.77
CA ALA A 366 -23.09 21.66 5.64
C ALA A 366 -22.81 20.78 4.41
N ILE A 367 -23.60 19.73 4.19
CA ILE A 367 -23.41 18.76 3.09
C ILE A 367 -24.48 18.92 2.00
N ASN A 368 -24.11 18.64 0.75
CA ASN A 368 -25.05 18.55 -0.36
C ASN A 368 -26.08 17.43 -0.12
N SER A 369 -27.35 17.81 0.01
CA SER A 369 -28.40 16.89 0.41
C SER A 369 -28.77 15.82 -0.63
N SER A 370 -28.30 15.92 -1.88
CA SER A 370 -28.53 14.91 -2.92
C SER A 370 -27.65 13.67 -2.77
N GLY A 371 -26.58 13.75 -1.96
CA GLY A 371 -25.56 12.71 -1.90
C GLY A 371 -24.50 12.81 -3.02
N ALA A 372 -24.37 13.96 -3.68
CA ALA A 372 -23.40 14.17 -4.74
C ALA A 372 -21.96 13.97 -4.26
N ILE A 373 -21.22 13.14 -4.99
CA ILE A 373 -19.81 12.82 -4.79
C ILE A 373 -19.01 13.47 -5.92
N LEU A 374 -17.83 14.00 -5.59
CA LEU A 374 -16.89 14.59 -6.55
C LEU A 374 -16.57 13.64 -7.71
N GLU A 375 -16.41 14.20 -8.91
CA GLU A 375 -15.96 13.51 -10.14
C GLU A 375 -16.83 12.31 -10.63
N LEU A 376 -18.00 12.03 -10.04
CA LEU A 376 -18.89 10.97 -10.52
C LEU A 376 -19.78 11.34 -11.72
N GLY A 377 -19.86 12.63 -12.03
CA GLY A 377 -20.73 13.15 -13.08
C GLY A 377 -20.09 13.11 -14.47
N PRO A 378 -20.84 13.56 -15.50
CA PRO A 378 -20.30 13.66 -16.85
C PRO A 378 -19.14 14.66 -16.95
N LEU A 379 -18.32 14.45 -17.98
CA LEU A 379 -17.28 15.39 -18.38
C LEU A 379 -17.90 16.68 -18.92
N HIS A 380 -17.51 17.82 -18.35
CA HIS A 380 -17.89 19.15 -18.80
C HIS A 380 -16.64 20.06 -18.83
N ASP A 381 -16.35 20.66 -19.98
CA ASP A 381 -15.18 21.52 -20.18
C ASP A 381 -13.85 20.90 -19.70
N GLY A 382 -13.73 19.59 -19.91
CA GLY A 382 -12.55 18.80 -19.57
C GLY A 382 -12.41 18.43 -18.10
N ILE A 383 -13.39 18.72 -17.25
CA ILE A 383 -13.41 18.33 -15.83
C ILE A 383 -14.65 17.47 -15.55
N LEU A 384 -14.49 16.45 -14.71
CA LEU A 384 -15.62 15.63 -14.28
C LEU A 384 -16.46 16.40 -13.25
N THR A 385 -17.75 16.51 -13.51
CA THR A 385 -18.70 17.13 -12.58
C THR A 385 -19.02 16.19 -11.41
N SER A 386 -19.69 16.67 -10.36
CA SER A 386 -20.18 15.80 -9.29
C SER A 386 -21.54 15.19 -9.61
N ALA A 387 -21.79 13.98 -9.13
CA ALA A 387 -23.08 13.31 -9.25
C ALA A 387 -23.35 12.42 -8.03
N PRO A 388 -24.62 12.21 -7.64
CA PRO A 388 -24.96 11.27 -6.57
C PRO A 388 -24.85 9.81 -7.05
N PRO A 389 -24.52 8.85 -6.17
CA PRO A 389 -24.63 7.43 -6.50
C PRO A 389 -26.10 7.01 -6.67
N MET A 390 -26.36 5.76 -7.02
CA MET A 390 -27.71 5.18 -6.94
C MET A 390 -28.17 5.11 -5.48
N ALA A 391 -29.41 5.55 -5.24
CA ALA A 391 -30.06 5.39 -3.95
C ALA A 391 -30.47 3.93 -3.73
N GLY A 392 -30.45 3.48 -2.47
CA GLY A 392 -30.90 2.14 -2.09
C GLY A 392 -29.85 1.39 -1.27
N GLU A 393 -29.86 0.07 -1.38
CA GLU A 393 -29.01 -0.80 -0.56
C GLU A 393 -27.68 -1.13 -1.25
N GLY A 394 -27.54 -0.82 -2.55
CA GLY A 394 -26.37 -1.13 -3.36
C GLY A 394 -26.51 -2.44 -4.14
N GLU A 395 -25.52 -2.71 -4.99
CA GLU A 395 -25.53 -3.84 -5.92
C GLU A 395 -25.22 -5.15 -5.19
N THR A 396 -25.98 -6.20 -5.51
CA THR A 396 -25.66 -7.56 -5.04
C THR A 396 -24.57 -8.13 -5.93
N LEU A 397 -23.48 -8.58 -5.33
CA LEU A 397 -22.40 -9.21 -6.06
C LEU A 397 -22.74 -10.66 -6.39
N GLU A 398 -22.69 -10.98 -7.67
CA GLU A 398 -23.02 -12.28 -8.23
C GLU A 398 -21.97 -12.69 -9.27
N PRO A 399 -21.77 -13.99 -9.54
CA PRO A 399 -20.82 -14.48 -10.55
C PRO A 399 -20.87 -13.74 -11.90
N ASP A 400 -22.06 -13.31 -12.32
CA ASP A 400 -22.28 -12.67 -13.61
C ASP A 400 -21.89 -11.17 -13.66
N ASN A 401 -21.67 -10.50 -12.51
CA ASN A 401 -21.30 -9.08 -12.46
C ASN A 401 -19.89 -8.78 -11.91
N PHE A 402 -19.12 -9.76 -11.45
CA PHE A 402 -17.75 -9.48 -10.98
C PHE A 402 -16.76 -8.96 -12.04
N GLY A 403 -17.07 -9.14 -13.33
CA GLY A 403 -16.29 -8.58 -14.43
C GLY A 403 -16.49 -7.07 -14.61
N MET A 404 -17.31 -6.42 -13.79
CA MET A 404 -17.59 -4.99 -13.91
C MET A 404 -16.39 -4.12 -13.48
N PRO A 405 -16.16 -2.99 -14.17
CA PRO A 405 -15.25 -1.97 -13.68
C PRO A 405 -15.82 -1.34 -12.41
N VAL A 406 -15.00 -1.25 -11.39
CA VAL A 406 -15.33 -0.56 -10.14
C VAL A 406 -14.58 0.76 -10.07
N VAL A 407 -15.25 1.78 -9.52
CA VAL A 407 -14.72 3.14 -9.40
C VAL A 407 -14.88 3.64 -7.97
N LYS A 408 -13.97 4.50 -7.53
CA LYS A 408 -14.10 5.23 -6.26
C LYS A 408 -13.63 6.66 -6.43
N SER A 409 -14.25 7.58 -5.69
CA SER A 409 -13.80 8.97 -5.53
C SER A 409 -13.37 9.19 -4.08
N GLY A 410 -12.07 9.35 -3.84
CA GLY A 410 -11.49 9.49 -2.51
C GLY A 410 -10.56 10.70 -2.40
N ARG A 411 -10.24 11.09 -1.16
CA ARG A 411 -9.51 12.33 -0.89
C ARG A 411 -8.07 12.35 -1.43
N THR A 412 -7.41 11.20 -1.49
CA THR A 412 -5.97 11.12 -1.78
C THR A 412 -5.72 10.85 -3.24
N THR A 413 -6.44 9.88 -3.81
CA THR A 413 -6.23 9.46 -5.20
C THR A 413 -7.32 9.95 -6.15
N GLY A 414 -8.31 10.70 -5.68
CA GLY A 414 -9.38 11.26 -6.53
C GLY A 414 -10.25 10.17 -7.12
N LEU A 415 -10.72 10.34 -8.37
CA LEU A 415 -11.44 9.30 -9.10
C LEU A 415 -10.48 8.27 -9.72
N THR A 416 -10.57 7.02 -9.27
CA THR A 416 -9.79 5.91 -9.83
C THR A 416 -10.66 4.71 -10.11
N CYS A 417 -10.20 3.87 -11.03
CA CYS A 417 -10.90 2.67 -11.46
C CYS A 417 -10.02 1.43 -11.40
N SER A 418 -10.64 0.29 -11.13
CA SER A 418 -10.04 -1.04 -11.27
C SER A 418 -11.15 -2.11 -11.43
N HIS A 419 -10.88 -3.35 -11.05
CA HIS A 419 -11.81 -4.47 -11.07
C HIS A 419 -11.68 -5.32 -9.80
N ILE A 420 -12.76 -6.00 -9.42
CA ILE A 420 -12.74 -6.99 -8.33
C ILE A 420 -11.82 -8.14 -8.70
N SER A 421 -10.83 -8.45 -7.86
CA SER A 421 -9.84 -9.50 -8.10
C SER A 421 -9.96 -10.69 -7.14
N ALA A 422 -10.64 -10.51 -6.00
CA ALA A 422 -10.98 -11.59 -5.08
C ALA A 422 -12.24 -11.27 -4.26
N VAL A 423 -12.91 -12.32 -3.80
CA VAL A 423 -14.09 -12.28 -2.93
C VAL A 423 -13.98 -13.32 -1.83
N ASP A 424 -14.94 -13.31 -0.90
CA ASP A 424 -14.93 -14.13 0.32
C ASP A 424 -13.58 -14.06 1.07
N LEU A 425 -12.97 -12.87 1.05
CA LEU A 425 -11.65 -12.68 1.62
C LEU A 425 -11.80 -12.57 3.14
N THR A 426 -11.19 -13.52 3.85
CA THR A 426 -10.89 -13.35 5.26
C THR A 426 -9.51 -12.73 5.41
N VAL A 427 -9.40 -11.56 6.06
CA VAL A 427 -8.16 -10.77 6.11
C VAL A 427 -7.92 -10.17 7.48
N LYS A 428 -6.65 -10.10 7.88
CA LYS A 428 -6.19 -9.50 9.13
C LYS A 428 -5.65 -8.10 8.88
N VAL A 429 -6.25 -7.11 9.56
CA VAL A 429 -5.89 -5.69 9.47
C VAL A 429 -5.46 -5.18 10.83
N ASN A 430 -4.42 -4.33 10.87
CA ASN A 430 -3.91 -3.71 12.08
C ASN A 430 -4.43 -2.27 12.21
N TYR A 431 -4.91 -1.95 13.41
CA TYR A 431 -5.35 -0.62 13.81
C TYR A 431 -4.45 -0.08 14.91
N TYR A 432 -4.43 1.24 15.04
CA TYR A 432 -3.51 1.97 15.90
C TYR A 432 -4.26 3.06 16.66
N LYS A 433 -3.70 3.45 17.80
CA LYS A 433 -4.25 4.52 18.63
C LYS A 433 -3.82 5.91 18.19
N ASP A 434 -2.79 5.96 17.37
CA ASP A 434 -2.10 7.16 16.95
C ASP A 434 -1.96 7.16 15.43
N CYS A 435 -2.04 8.34 14.82
CA CYS A 435 -1.88 8.56 13.38
C CYS A 435 -0.50 8.11 12.90
N ALA A 436 0.46 8.30 13.80
CA ALA A 436 1.80 7.85 13.59
C ALA A 436 1.95 6.32 13.70
N GLU A 437 0.91 5.48 13.74
CA GLU A 437 0.90 4.01 13.95
C GLU A 437 2.06 3.45 14.81
N THR A 438 2.37 4.11 15.94
CA THR A 438 3.42 3.70 16.88
C THR A 438 2.85 2.97 18.09
N GLN A 439 1.54 3.09 18.31
CA GLN A 439 0.79 2.52 19.42
C GLN A 439 -0.27 1.57 18.85
N PRO A 440 0.05 0.27 18.70
CA PRO A 440 -0.92 -0.72 18.23
C PRO A 440 -2.17 -0.71 19.11
N TYR A 441 -3.33 -0.75 18.47
CA TYR A 441 -4.62 -0.84 19.12
C TYR A 441 -5.16 -2.28 19.04
N GLU A 442 -5.51 -2.71 17.82
CA GLU A 442 -6.20 -3.97 17.57
C GLU A 442 -5.70 -4.62 16.28
N SER A 443 -5.74 -5.95 16.21
CA SER A 443 -5.54 -6.68 14.96
C SER A 443 -6.80 -7.47 14.64
N LYS A 444 -7.72 -6.84 13.90
CA LYS A 444 -9.03 -7.41 13.59
C LYS A 444 -8.95 -8.34 12.39
N ILE A 445 -9.72 -9.43 12.45
CA ILE A 445 -9.98 -10.30 11.30
C ILE A 445 -11.37 -9.95 10.77
N PHE A 446 -11.42 -9.60 9.49
CA PHE A 446 -12.65 -9.39 8.74
C PHE A 446 -12.90 -10.59 7.84
N HIS A 447 -14.16 -10.94 7.61
CA HIS A 447 -14.62 -12.09 6.82
C HIS A 447 -15.48 -11.61 5.64
N GLY A 448 -15.52 -12.35 4.53
CA GLY A 448 -16.42 -12.01 3.42
C GLY A 448 -16.07 -10.71 2.68
N GLN A 449 -14.81 -10.26 2.76
CA GLN A 449 -14.38 -8.98 2.19
C GLN A 449 -14.15 -9.07 0.68
N ILE A 450 -14.23 -7.92 0.02
CA ILE A 450 -13.92 -7.78 -1.42
C ILE A 450 -12.50 -7.27 -1.55
N ALA A 451 -11.76 -7.81 -2.51
CA ALA A 451 -10.41 -7.34 -2.84
C ALA A 451 -10.37 -6.80 -4.27
N ILE A 452 -9.69 -5.67 -4.43
CA ILE A 452 -9.46 -5.01 -5.71
C ILE A 452 -7.95 -4.89 -5.89
N GLU A 453 -7.42 -5.41 -7.00
CA GLU A 453 -5.99 -5.27 -7.32
C GLU A 453 -5.72 -3.92 -8.01
N GLY A 454 -4.55 -3.36 -7.78
CA GLY A 454 -4.11 -2.16 -8.48
C GLY A 454 -3.31 -1.23 -7.57
N ALA A 455 -2.08 -0.91 -8.01
CA ALA A 455 -1.28 0.09 -7.31
C ALA A 455 -2.06 1.41 -7.21
N ASP A 456 -2.62 1.92 -8.28
CA ASP A 456 -3.11 3.30 -8.21
C ASP A 456 -4.63 3.40 -7.98
N PHE A 457 -5.24 2.32 -7.44
CA PHE A 457 -6.67 2.33 -7.15
C PHE A 457 -6.98 3.07 -5.85
N THR A 458 -6.23 2.86 -4.77
CA THR A 458 -6.42 3.56 -3.50
C THR A 458 -5.09 3.79 -2.80
N ASP A 459 -5.05 4.82 -1.96
CA ASP A 459 -4.02 4.97 -0.93
C ASP A 459 -4.63 5.43 0.41
N SER A 460 -3.79 5.66 1.42
CA SER A 460 -4.18 6.21 2.72
C SER A 460 -4.92 7.52 2.56
N GLY A 461 -5.98 7.71 3.35
CA GLY A 461 -6.88 8.84 3.25
C GLY A 461 -8.07 8.59 2.33
N ASP A 462 -8.01 7.66 1.38
CA ASP A 462 -9.21 7.24 0.64
C ASP A 462 -10.17 6.41 1.52
N SER A 463 -9.74 6.03 2.73
CA SER A 463 -10.57 5.37 3.74
C SER A 463 -11.93 6.05 3.89
N GLY A 464 -13.00 5.26 3.74
CA GLY A 464 -14.38 5.72 3.77
C GLY A 464 -14.96 6.00 2.39
N ALA A 465 -14.14 6.04 1.32
CA ALA A 465 -14.64 6.23 -0.04
C ALA A 465 -15.58 5.08 -0.45
N LEU A 466 -16.73 5.46 -1.04
CA LEU A 466 -17.68 4.53 -1.62
C LEU A 466 -17.11 3.97 -2.94
N VAL A 467 -17.08 2.64 -3.04
CA VAL A 467 -16.75 1.91 -4.26
C VAL A 467 -18.05 1.60 -4.99
N LEU A 468 -18.09 1.87 -6.28
CA LEU A 468 -19.27 1.85 -7.13
C LEU A 468 -19.03 0.99 -8.37
N ASP A 469 -20.09 0.41 -8.94
CA ASP A 469 -20.06 -0.07 -10.33
C ASP A 469 -20.05 1.15 -11.26
N ALA A 470 -19.00 1.27 -12.07
CA ALA A 470 -18.81 2.40 -12.98
C ALA A 470 -19.85 2.44 -14.11
N ARG A 471 -20.63 1.38 -14.34
CA ARG A 471 -21.65 1.32 -15.40
C ARG A 471 -22.96 1.99 -15.00
N ASN A 472 -23.31 1.95 -13.71
CA ASN A 472 -24.63 2.32 -13.21
C ASN A 472 -24.62 3.20 -11.94
N ALA A 473 -23.45 3.41 -11.32
CA ALA A 473 -23.26 4.11 -10.04
C ALA A 473 -23.93 3.41 -8.83
N GLU A 474 -24.13 2.10 -8.87
CA GLU A 474 -24.57 1.33 -7.70
C GLU A 474 -23.41 1.07 -6.72
N GLY A 475 -23.71 1.16 -5.42
CA GLY A 475 -22.75 0.90 -4.35
C GLY A 475 -22.32 -0.56 -4.33
N ILE A 476 -21.02 -0.82 -4.30
CA ILE A 476 -20.43 -2.16 -4.13
C ILE A 476 -19.94 -2.36 -2.69
N GLY A 477 -19.31 -1.33 -2.15
CA GLY A 477 -18.74 -1.39 -0.81
C GLY A 477 -18.03 -0.12 -0.40
N MET A 478 -17.38 -0.16 0.75
CA MET A 478 -16.60 0.95 1.29
C MET A 478 -15.15 0.53 1.49
N TYR A 479 -14.22 1.30 0.91
CA TYR A 479 -12.80 1.05 1.10
C TYR A 479 -12.39 1.34 2.55
N PHE A 480 -11.58 0.45 3.13
CA PHE A 480 -11.15 0.60 4.54
C PHE A 480 -9.68 0.30 4.81
N ALA A 481 -8.99 -0.44 3.93
CA ALA A 481 -7.58 -0.79 4.12
C ALA A 481 -6.92 -1.19 2.80
N GLY A 482 -5.60 -1.03 2.70
CA GLY A 482 -4.83 -1.43 1.53
C GLY A 482 -3.45 -1.97 1.89
N GLY A 483 -2.80 -2.67 0.97
CA GLY A 483 -1.47 -3.22 1.17
C GLY A 483 -0.71 -3.43 -0.14
N THR A 484 0.61 -3.30 -0.09
CA THR A 484 1.52 -3.50 -1.24
C THR A 484 2.79 -4.23 -0.81
N ASN A 485 3.53 -4.81 -1.75
CA ASN A 485 4.91 -5.24 -1.51
C ASN A 485 5.97 -4.19 -1.84
N GLY A 486 5.60 -3.07 -2.46
CA GLY A 486 6.53 -2.04 -2.93
C GLY A 486 7.09 -2.30 -4.34
N ASP A 487 6.76 -3.43 -4.97
CA ASP A 487 7.20 -3.80 -6.33
C ASP A 487 6.03 -3.82 -7.33
N GLY A 488 5.00 -3.00 -7.07
CA GLY A 488 3.84 -2.82 -7.94
C GLY A 488 2.67 -3.78 -7.72
N ASP A 489 2.80 -4.82 -6.88
CA ASP A 489 1.61 -5.55 -6.43
C ASP A 489 0.95 -4.76 -5.30
N ALA A 490 -0.35 -4.53 -5.42
CA ALA A 490 -1.14 -3.92 -4.36
C ALA A 490 -2.57 -4.47 -4.36
N LEU A 491 -3.18 -4.45 -3.19
CA LEU A 491 -4.52 -4.93 -2.93
C LEU A 491 -5.26 -3.92 -2.04
N SER A 492 -6.43 -3.50 -2.49
CA SER A 492 -7.38 -2.68 -1.75
C SER A 492 -8.48 -3.58 -1.17
N LEU A 493 -8.82 -3.36 0.09
CA LEU A 493 -9.82 -4.12 0.84
C LEU A 493 -11.08 -3.27 1.00
N VAL A 494 -12.23 -3.89 0.71
CA VAL A 494 -13.52 -3.23 0.66
C VAL A 494 -14.53 -4.02 1.49
N ASN A 495 -15.17 -3.34 2.45
CA ASN A 495 -16.33 -3.88 3.17
C ASN A 495 -17.53 -3.90 2.21
N PRO A 496 -18.24 -5.03 2.01
CA PRO A 496 -19.45 -5.08 1.19
C PRO A 496 -20.50 -4.06 1.68
N ILE A 497 -21.16 -3.36 0.76
CA ILE A 497 -22.06 -2.26 1.15
C ILE A 497 -23.27 -2.76 1.95
N HIS A 498 -23.77 -3.96 1.65
CA HIS A 498 -24.87 -4.58 2.39
C HIS A 498 -24.50 -4.82 3.85
N ASP A 499 -23.29 -5.32 4.12
CA ASP A 499 -22.80 -5.54 5.49
C ASP A 499 -22.67 -4.21 6.25
N VAL A 500 -22.13 -3.18 5.58
CA VAL A 500 -21.99 -1.83 6.15
C VAL A 500 -23.35 -1.26 6.56
N LEU A 501 -24.33 -1.27 5.66
CA LEU A 501 -25.67 -0.75 5.92
C LEU A 501 -26.40 -1.58 6.98
N SER A 502 -26.29 -2.91 6.92
CA SER A 502 -26.96 -3.84 7.84
C SER A 502 -26.45 -3.70 9.27
N GLU A 503 -25.14 -3.74 9.49
CA GLU A 503 -24.56 -3.62 10.83
C GLU A 503 -24.85 -2.24 11.44
N LEU A 504 -24.69 -1.16 10.67
CA LEU A 504 -25.02 0.19 11.15
C LEU A 504 -26.52 0.37 11.42
N SER A 505 -27.39 -0.28 10.64
CA SER A 505 -28.84 -0.28 10.90
C SER A 505 -29.16 -0.91 12.25
N GLY A 506 -28.47 -2.02 12.58
CA GLY A 506 -28.55 -2.65 13.88
C GLY A 506 -28.08 -1.74 15.01
N GLU A 507 -26.96 -1.04 14.81
CA GLU A 507 -26.39 -0.12 15.79
C GLU A 507 -27.29 1.08 16.10
N ILE A 508 -27.93 1.69 15.09
CA ILE A 508 -28.83 2.83 15.31
C ILE A 508 -30.30 2.44 15.53
N GLY A 509 -30.65 1.17 15.37
CA GLY A 509 -32.02 0.66 15.51
C GLY A 509 -32.97 1.09 14.40
N SER A 510 -32.47 1.43 13.21
CA SER A 510 -33.28 1.80 12.04
C SER A 510 -32.60 1.37 10.74
N PRO A 511 -33.34 0.82 9.76
CA PRO A 511 -32.81 0.50 8.44
C PRO A 511 -32.17 1.73 7.76
N LEU A 512 -31.00 1.54 7.18
CA LEU A 512 -30.23 2.54 6.43
C LEU A 512 -30.20 2.22 4.94
N GLN A 513 -30.24 3.26 4.12
CA GLN A 513 -30.04 3.19 2.67
C GLN A 513 -29.18 4.35 2.19
N LEU A 514 -28.42 4.13 1.11
CA LEU A 514 -27.70 5.19 0.40
C LEU A 514 -28.69 6.25 -0.11
N VAL A 515 -28.32 7.52 0.05
CA VAL A 515 -29.00 8.65 -0.57
C VAL A 515 -28.39 8.87 -1.95
N GLY A 516 -29.23 9.06 -2.96
CA GLY A 516 -28.74 9.31 -4.30
C GLY A 516 -29.83 9.46 -5.37
N THR A 517 -29.46 9.19 -6.62
CA THR A 517 -30.37 9.19 -7.76
C THR A 517 -31.20 7.91 -7.84
N ALA A 518 -32.37 7.99 -8.48
CA ALA A 518 -33.21 6.83 -8.80
C ALA A 518 -32.94 6.25 -10.20
N LYS A 519 -32.09 6.91 -11.00
CA LYS A 519 -31.75 6.50 -12.36
C LYS A 519 -30.25 6.22 -12.45
N PRO A 520 -29.85 5.04 -12.97
CA PRO A 520 -28.45 4.70 -13.10
C PRO A 520 -27.77 5.62 -14.10
N HIS A 521 -26.50 5.89 -13.86
CA HIS A 521 -25.65 6.61 -14.82
C HIS A 521 -24.24 6.01 -14.84
N PRO A 522 -23.55 6.03 -15.98
CA PRO A 522 -22.16 5.63 -16.03
C PRO A 522 -21.28 6.69 -15.38
N ILE A 523 -20.12 6.25 -14.92
CA ILE A 523 -19.04 7.07 -14.36
C ILE A 523 -17.81 6.88 -15.26
N ALA A 524 -17.08 7.96 -15.52
CA ALA A 524 -15.84 7.88 -16.28
C ALA A 524 -14.84 6.98 -15.55
N CYS A 525 -14.27 6.01 -16.26
CA CYS A 525 -13.39 5.04 -15.65
C CYS A 525 -11.92 5.35 -15.96
N ILE A 526 -11.20 5.86 -14.94
CA ILE A 526 -9.80 6.26 -15.06
C ILE A 526 -8.90 5.14 -14.49
N HIS A 527 -8.34 4.33 -15.38
CA HIS A 527 -7.62 3.12 -14.98
C HIS A 527 -6.10 3.35 -14.95
N TYR A 528 -5.60 3.73 -13.77
CA TYR A 528 -4.16 3.88 -13.54
C TYR A 528 -3.42 2.53 -13.49
N GLY A 529 -4.09 1.41 -13.22
CA GLY A 529 -3.45 0.09 -13.15
C GLY A 529 -3.03 -0.54 -14.49
N GLN A 530 -3.35 0.07 -15.65
CA GLN A 530 -3.00 -0.52 -16.95
C GLN A 530 -1.57 -0.11 -17.33
N ALA A 531 -0.81 -1.11 -17.76
CA ALA A 531 0.50 -1.04 -18.40
C ALA A 531 1.70 -0.64 -17.52
N ALA A 532 2.32 -1.66 -16.94
CA ALA A 532 3.47 -2.24 -17.61
C ALA A 532 3.05 -3.66 -18.03
N GLY A 533 3.24 -4.03 -19.30
CA GLY A 533 3.00 -5.42 -19.71
C GLY A 533 3.70 -6.36 -18.72
N ARG A 534 3.00 -7.37 -18.23
CA ARG A 534 3.50 -8.25 -17.16
C ARG A 534 4.90 -8.73 -17.57
N ARG A 535 5.94 -8.26 -16.85
CA ARG A 535 7.33 -8.58 -17.20
C ARG A 535 7.44 -10.09 -17.24
N THR A 536 7.82 -10.63 -18.40
CA THR A 536 8.06 -12.07 -18.52
C THR A 536 9.17 -12.42 -17.53
N PRO A 537 8.92 -13.28 -16.54
CA PRO A 537 9.91 -13.56 -15.53
C PRO A 537 11.18 -14.16 -16.18
N VAL A 538 12.35 -13.72 -15.74
CA VAL A 538 13.61 -14.33 -16.19
C VAL A 538 13.65 -15.76 -15.63
N ILE A 539 13.77 -16.72 -16.53
CA ILE A 539 13.78 -18.15 -16.18
C ILE A 539 15.23 -18.60 -15.96
N PRO A 540 15.60 -19.02 -14.75
CA PRO A 540 16.92 -19.61 -14.47
C PRO A 540 17.13 -20.93 -15.24
N GLU A 541 18.39 -21.25 -15.56
CA GLU A 541 18.73 -22.49 -16.28
C GLU A 541 18.28 -23.76 -15.54
N ILE A 542 18.38 -23.75 -14.20
CA ILE A 542 17.90 -24.86 -13.36
C ILE A 542 16.40 -25.16 -13.57
N TRP A 543 15.58 -24.15 -13.87
CA TRP A 543 14.16 -24.37 -14.17
C TRP A 543 13.99 -25.00 -15.55
N ARG A 544 14.78 -24.62 -16.56
CA ARG A 544 14.76 -25.27 -17.88
C ARG A 544 15.08 -26.76 -17.76
N GLY A 545 16.13 -27.10 -16.99
CA GLY A 545 16.48 -28.49 -16.70
C GLY A 545 15.35 -29.26 -16.00
N ARG A 546 14.69 -28.64 -15.00
CA ARG A 546 13.53 -29.25 -14.33
C ARG A 546 12.37 -29.50 -15.31
N ILE A 547 12.07 -28.56 -16.19
CA ILE A 547 11.00 -28.72 -17.19
C ILE A 547 11.33 -29.81 -18.21
N GLN A 548 12.58 -29.93 -18.65
CA GLN A 548 12.98 -31.05 -19.51
C GLN A 548 12.78 -32.41 -18.84
N ALA A 549 13.06 -32.51 -17.54
CA ALA A 549 12.78 -33.73 -16.77
C ALA A 549 11.26 -34.02 -16.69
N VAL A 550 10.42 -32.99 -16.49
CA VAL A 550 8.95 -33.14 -16.51
C VAL A 550 8.47 -33.64 -17.88
N LEU A 551 8.99 -33.10 -18.99
CA LEU A 551 8.62 -33.54 -20.34
C LEU A 551 9.00 -35.00 -20.62
N ALA A 552 10.04 -35.51 -19.95
CA ALA A 552 10.45 -36.92 -20.01
C ALA A 552 9.72 -37.82 -19.00
N SER A 553 8.94 -37.25 -18.07
CA SER A 553 8.25 -38.00 -17.01
C SER A 553 7.10 -38.87 -17.55
N ALA A 554 6.83 -39.99 -16.87
CA ALA A 554 5.70 -40.85 -17.19
C ALA A 554 4.35 -40.12 -17.06
N GLU A 555 4.21 -39.23 -16.07
CA GLU A 555 2.99 -38.46 -15.83
C GLU A 555 2.66 -37.53 -17.00
N TYR A 556 3.66 -36.84 -17.55
CA TYR A 556 3.47 -36.01 -18.74
C TYR A 556 3.11 -36.84 -19.99
N GLN A 557 3.79 -37.98 -20.19
CA GLN A 557 3.49 -38.86 -21.33
C GLN A 557 2.07 -39.44 -21.26
N GLU A 558 1.61 -39.80 -20.06
CA GLU A 558 0.25 -40.24 -19.82
C GLU A 558 -0.77 -39.12 -20.05
N PHE A 559 -0.49 -37.90 -19.57
CA PHE A 559 -1.30 -36.72 -19.85
C PHE A 559 -1.45 -36.47 -21.36
N LEU A 560 -0.35 -36.51 -22.11
CA LEU A 560 -0.39 -36.36 -23.56
C LEU A 560 -1.17 -37.48 -24.24
N HIS A 561 -1.02 -38.73 -23.81
CA HIS A 561 -1.73 -39.87 -24.40
C HIS A 561 -3.26 -39.77 -24.22
N ARG A 562 -3.72 -39.23 -23.09
CA ARG A 562 -5.15 -38.98 -22.81
C ARG A 562 -5.68 -37.72 -23.49
N THR A 563 -4.80 -36.85 -23.97
CA THR A 563 -5.17 -35.58 -24.58
C THR A 563 -5.47 -35.74 -26.06
N ARG A 564 -6.51 -35.06 -26.55
CA ARG A 564 -6.89 -35.09 -27.97
C ARG A 564 -5.75 -34.56 -28.85
N PRO A 565 -5.42 -35.24 -29.97
CA PRO A 565 -4.45 -34.73 -30.94
C PRO A 565 -4.80 -33.28 -31.37
N GLY A 566 -3.80 -32.40 -31.37
CA GLY A 566 -3.97 -30.99 -31.73
C GLY A 566 -4.55 -30.09 -30.63
N ALA A 567 -4.85 -30.63 -29.44
CA ALA A 567 -5.25 -29.80 -28.29
C ALA A 567 -4.06 -29.06 -27.66
N ILE A 568 -2.93 -29.76 -27.47
CA ILE A 568 -1.64 -29.13 -27.10
C ILE A 568 -0.87 -28.81 -28.36
N LEU A 569 -0.55 -27.53 -28.53
CA LEU A 569 0.16 -26.97 -29.68
C LEU A 569 1.67 -26.94 -29.46
N GLY A 570 2.11 -26.97 -28.21
CA GLY A 570 3.51 -26.96 -27.82
C GLY A 570 3.68 -26.73 -26.32
N THR A 571 4.92 -26.76 -25.86
CA THR A 571 5.27 -26.52 -24.46
C THR A 571 6.50 -25.63 -24.32
N ALA A 572 6.61 -24.91 -23.21
CA ALA A 572 7.79 -24.15 -22.87
C ALA A 572 8.09 -24.19 -21.36
N ALA A 573 9.33 -23.91 -20.99
CA ALA A 573 9.65 -23.59 -19.61
C ALA A 573 9.13 -22.18 -19.30
N GLY A 574 8.50 -22.03 -18.13
CA GLY A 574 7.91 -20.79 -17.65
C GLY A 574 8.15 -20.57 -16.17
N ALA A 575 7.55 -19.49 -15.68
CA ALA A 575 7.44 -19.17 -14.27
C ALA A 575 5.95 -19.18 -13.87
N SER A 576 5.67 -19.73 -12.69
CA SER A 576 4.33 -19.68 -12.11
C SER A 576 3.92 -18.24 -11.85
N LEU A 577 2.70 -17.91 -12.25
CA LEU A 577 2.06 -16.62 -11.98
C LEU A 577 1.18 -16.69 -10.73
N ASP A 578 0.86 -17.90 -10.28
CA ASP A 578 0.21 -18.15 -8.99
C ASP A 578 1.21 -18.13 -7.83
N GLU A 579 2.52 -18.30 -8.07
CA GLU A 579 3.53 -18.31 -7.02
C GLU A 579 4.86 -17.77 -7.55
N ARG A 580 5.22 -16.55 -7.13
CA ARG A 580 6.47 -15.90 -7.51
C ARG A 580 7.68 -16.79 -7.14
N GLY A 581 8.64 -16.91 -8.06
CA GLY A 581 9.86 -17.68 -7.82
C GLY A 581 9.75 -19.19 -8.00
N ARG A 582 8.65 -19.71 -8.57
CA ARG A 582 8.49 -21.13 -8.91
C ARG A 582 8.49 -21.40 -10.42
N PRO A 583 9.03 -22.55 -10.87
CA PRO A 583 8.92 -22.98 -12.25
C PRO A 583 7.48 -23.37 -12.61
N ALA A 584 7.11 -23.15 -13.88
CA ALA A 584 5.88 -23.67 -14.46
C ALA A 584 6.16 -24.32 -15.83
N LEU A 585 5.41 -25.38 -16.15
CA LEU A 585 5.31 -25.93 -17.50
C LEU A 585 4.25 -25.15 -18.26
N ILE A 586 4.67 -24.35 -19.23
CA ILE A 586 3.75 -23.66 -20.15
C ILE A 586 3.21 -24.69 -21.13
N LEU A 587 1.90 -24.79 -21.20
CA LEU A 587 1.15 -25.57 -22.17
C LEU A 587 0.43 -24.61 -23.12
N TYR A 588 0.83 -24.60 -24.38
CA TYR A 588 0.12 -23.87 -25.42
C TYR A 588 -1.08 -24.68 -25.88
N VAL A 589 -2.29 -24.17 -25.66
CA VAL A 589 -3.54 -24.89 -25.91
C VAL A 589 -4.28 -24.25 -27.07
N SER A 590 -4.84 -25.09 -27.95
CA SER A 590 -5.70 -24.63 -29.04
C SER A 590 -6.99 -24.00 -28.49
N ALA A 591 -7.43 -22.88 -29.07
CA ALA A 591 -8.69 -22.24 -28.71
C ALA A 591 -9.91 -23.19 -28.77
N ALA A 592 -9.92 -24.16 -29.71
CA ALA A 592 -10.98 -25.17 -29.80
C ALA A 592 -11.03 -26.13 -28.60
N HIS A 593 -9.99 -26.12 -27.76
CA HIS A 593 -9.83 -27.00 -26.60
C HIS A 593 -9.53 -26.21 -25.32
N SER A 594 -9.85 -24.90 -25.25
CA SER A 594 -9.54 -24.05 -24.08
C SER A 594 -10.10 -24.57 -22.76
N ASN A 595 -11.20 -25.34 -22.82
CA ASN A 595 -11.92 -25.85 -21.66
C ASN A 595 -11.53 -27.31 -21.30
N MET A 596 -10.53 -27.89 -21.97
CA MET A 596 -10.11 -29.27 -21.65
C MET A 596 -9.53 -29.37 -20.24
N PRO A 597 -9.70 -30.49 -19.51
CA PRO A 597 -9.06 -30.66 -18.20
C PRO A 597 -7.53 -30.72 -18.37
N ILE A 598 -6.82 -29.96 -17.54
CA ILE A 598 -5.35 -29.92 -17.51
C ILE A 598 -4.95 -30.03 -16.04
N PRO A 599 -4.11 -31.02 -15.66
CA PRO A 599 -3.62 -31.13 -14.30
C PRO A 599 -2.95 -29.83 -13.87
N SER A 600 -3.23 -29.36 -12.66
CA SER A 600 -2.58 -28.18 -12.08
C SER A 600 -1.09 -28.41 -11.79
N LEU A 601 -0.69 -29.68 -11.66
CA LEU A 601 0.67 -30.15 -11.51
C LEU A 601 0.95 -31.30 -12.50
N ILE A 602 2.17 -31.35 -13.04
CA ILE A 602 2.71 -32.52 -13.75
C ILE A 602 4.13 -32.74 -13.22
N ASP A 603 4.40 -33.95 -12.69
CA ASP A 603 5.62 -34.30 -11.95
C ASP A 603 5.96 -33.23 -10.89
N GLY A 604 4.93 -32.80 -10.13
CA GLY A 604 5.07 -31.78 -9.08
C GLY A 604 5.41 -30.37 -9.56
N VAL A 605 5.40 -30.09 -10.87
CA VAL A 605 5.59 -28.74 -11.42
C VAL A 605 4.25 -28.15 -11.86
N ARG A 606 4.01 -26.89 -11.48
CA ARG A 606 2.79 -26.15 -11.84
C ARG A 606 2.62 -26.08 -13.35
N THR A 607 1.40 -26.21 -13.84
CA THR A 607 1.07 -25.97 -15.25
C THR A 607 0.55 -24.56 -15.44
N GLN A 608 0.99 -23.91 -16.52
CA GLN A 608 0.49 -22.62 -16.97
C GLN A 608 -0.12 -22.78 -18.36
N VAL A 609 -1.33 -22.29 -18.56
CA VAL A 609 -2.13 -22.56 -19.77
C VAL A 609 -2.28 -21.30 -20.59
N ILE A 610 -1.74 -21.33 -21.81
CA ILE A 610 -1.82 -20.21 -22.75
C ILE A 610 -2.64 -20.66 -23.95
N VAL A 611 -3.84 -20.11 -24.08
CA VAL A 611 -4.67 -20.33 -25.27
C VAL A 611 -4.10 -19.54 -26.44
N THR A 612 -3.72 -20.23 -27.52
CA THR A 612 -3.08 -19.60 -28.68
C THR A 612 -3.33 -20.40 -29.98
N THR A 613 -2.66 -20.01 -31.07
CA THR A 613 -2.74 -20.67 -32.37
C THR A 613 -1.47 -21.44 -32.70
N SER A 614 -1.58 -22.51 -33.48
CA SER A 614 -0.42 -23.29 -33.95
C SER A 614 0.56 -22.43 -34.74
N ALA A 615 0.06 -21.46 -35.51
CA ALA A 615 0.87 -20.49 -36.24
C ALA A 615 1.71 -19.60 -35.30
N ALA A 616 1.13 -19.11 -34.21
CA ALA A 616 1.86 -18.28 -33.24
C ALA A 616 2.99 -19.08 -32.55
N VAL A 617 2.72 -20.34 -32.18
CA VAL A 617 3.74 -21.23 -31.59
C VAL A 617 4.85 -21.52 -32.60
N ALA A 618 4.51 -21.93 -33.83
CA ALA A 618 5.48 -22.26 -34.87
C ALA A 618 6.36 -21.08 -35.28
N GLN A 619 5.84 -19.85 -35.21
CA GLN A 619 6.58 -18.62 -35.53
C GLN A 619 7.36 -18.05 -34.32
N GLY A 620 7.30 -18.69 -33.14
CA GLY A 620 7.92 -18.15 -31.93
C GLY A 620 7.28 -16.85 -31.42
N LYS A 621 6.01 -16.61 -31.78
CA LYS A 621 5.22 -15.42 -31.41
C LYS A 621 4.16 -15.70 -30.34
N ALA A 622 4.12 -16.93 -29.80
CA ALA A 622 3.20 -17.25 -28.73
C ALA A 622 3.53 -16.42 -27.47
N PRO A 623 2.52 -15.95 -26.71
CA PRO A 623 2.75 -15.22 -25.48
C PRO A 623 3.55 -16.03 -24.46
N GLY A 624 4.41 -15.38 -23.68
CA GLY A 624 5.16 -16.03 -22.59
C GLY A 624 4.38 -16.18 -21.27
N ALA A 625 3.15 -15.69 -21.22
CA ALA A 625 2.24 -15.74 -20.08
C ALA A 625 0.78 -15.61 -20.55
N PRO A 626 -0.21 -16.13 -19.80
CA PRO A 626 -1.62 -15.81 -19.99
C PRO A 626 -1.90 -14.30 -19.88
N ALA A 627 -2.94 -13.83 -20.55
CA ALA A 627 -3.44 -12.48 -20.33
C ALA A 627 -3.90 -12.33 -18.87
N ALA A 628 -3.61 -11.17 -18.25
CA ALA A 628 -4.15 -10.87 -16.93
C ALA A 628 -5.67 -10.72 -17.05
N PRO A 629 -6.47 -11.39 -16.20
CA PRO A 629 -7.91 -11.20 -16.20
C PRO A 629 -8.25 -9.79 -15.71
N GLU A 630 -9.21 -9.14 -16.35
CA GLU A 630 -9.82 -7.89 -15.89
C GLU A 630 -11.10 -8.23 -15.13
N GLY A 631 -11.04 -8.28 -13.79
CA GLY A 631 -12.16 -8.70 -12.96
C GLY A 631 -12.22 -10.22 -12.72
N LEU A 632 -13.24 -10.68 -11.98
CA LEU A 632 -13.50 -12.10 -11.78
C LEU A 632 -14.51 -12.64 -12.81
N HIS A 633 -14.16 -13.76 -13.43
CA HIS A 633 -14.90 -14.46 -14.48
C HIS A 633 -15.01 -15.95 -14.11
N LEU A 634 -15.65 -16.22 -12.98
CA LEU A 634 -15.87 -17.57 -12.48
C LEU A 634 -17.34 -17.95 -12.62
N SER A 635 -17.61 -19.20 -13.02
CA SER A 635 -18.99 -19.71 -12.97
C SER A 635 -19.48 -19.78 -11.53
N ALA A 636 -20.79 -19.65 -11.31
CA ALA A 636 -21.40 -19.80 -9.98
C ALA A 636 -20.98 -21.10 -9.28
N SER A 637 -20.93 -22.21 -10.02
CA SER A 637 -20.51 -23.51 -9.48
C SER A 637 -19.03 -23.55 -9.08
N SER A 638 -18.16 -22.88 -9.86
CA SER A 638 -16.73 -22.81 -9.58
C SER A 638 -16.44 -21.92 -8.37
N LEU A 639 -17.17 -20.80 -8.26
CA LEU A 639 -17.07 -19.88 -7.14
C LEU A 639 -17.53 -20.55 -5.84
N ALA A 640 -18.75 -21.11 -5.81
CA ALA A 640 -19.29 -21.79 -4.64
C ALA A 640 -18.41 -22.96 -4.17
N HIS A 641 -17.82 -23.71 -5.11
CA HIS A 641 -16.86 -24.76 -4.77
C HIS A 641 -15.58 -24.20 -4.11
N ALA A 642 -15.04 -23.11 -4.65
CA ALA A 642 -13.85 -22.47 -4.10
C ALA A 642 -14.11 -21.80 -2.74
N GLU A 643 -15.27 -21.17 -2.54
CA GLU A 643 -15.72 -20.62 -1.26
C GLU A 643 -15.84 -21.71 -0.20
N SER A 644 -16.43 -22.86 -0.54
CA SER A 644 -16.51 -24.00 0.38
C SER A 644 -15.12 -24.48 0.82
N ILE A 645 -14.14 -24.52 -0.10
CA ILE A 645 -12.75 -24.89 0.23
C ILE A 645 -12.12 -23.79 1.10
N ALA A 646 -12.31 -22.52 0.77
CA ALA A 646 -11.81 -21.39 1.57
C ALA A 646 -12.34 -21.46 3.01
N GLN A 647 -13.65 -21.62 3.20
CA GLN A 647 -14.29 -21.75 4.51
C GLN A 647 -13.71 -22.90 5.34
N GLN A 648 -13.40 -24.03 4.70
CA GLN A 648 -12.83 -25.20 5.38
C GLN A 648 -11.39 -24.96 5.86
N HIS A 649 -10.57 -24.25 5.07
CA HIS A 649 -9.12 -24.17 5.28
C HIS A 649 -8.62 -22.86 5.89
N THR A 650 -9.35 -21.75 5.74
CA THR A 650 -8.94 -20.40 6.17
C THR A 650 -8.48 -20.38 7.63
N ARG A 651 -9.27 -20.97 8.55
CA ARG A 651 -8.91 -21.00 9.98
C ARG A 651 -7.59 -21.72 10.24
N GLN A 652 -7.31 -22.81 9.52
CA GLN A 652 -6.07 -23.56 9.68
C GLN A 652 -4.88 -22.80 9.09
N LEU A 653 -5.04 -22.22 7.90
CA LEU A 653 -3.99 -21.45 7.22
C LEU A 653 -3.61 -20.20 8.01
N MET A 654 -4.59 -19.43 8.50
CA MET A 654 -4.36 -18.21 9.28
C MET A 654 -3.81 -18.44 10.69
N ARG A 655 -3.62 -19.69 11.13
CA ARG A 655 -2.81 -19.99 12.34
C ARG A 655 -1.32 -19.73 12.10
N ASP A 656 -0.89 -19.75 10.85
CA ASP A 656 0.47 -19.36 10.49
C ASP A 656 0.59 -17.83 10.51
N PRO A 657 1.48 -17.25 11.33
CA PRO A 657 1.62 -15.80 11.44
C PRO A 657 2.19 -15.13 10.17
N ALA A 658 2.66 -15.91 9.18
CA ALA A 658 3.03 -15.42 7.86
C ALA A 658 1.82 -15.18 6.95
N ILE A 659 0.65 -15.75 7.24
CA ILE A 659 -0.56 -15.59 6.43
C ILE A 659 -1.36 -14.38 6.92
N LEU A 660 -1.65 -13.47 6.01
CA LEU A 660 -2.40 -12.24 6.25
C LEU A 660 -3.89 -12.38 5.93
N GLY A 661 -4.22 -13.28 5.01
CA GLY A 661 -5.60 -13.51 4.60
C GLY A 661 -5.71 -14.65 3.60
N VAL A 662 -6.94 -15.14 3.44
CA VAL A 662 -7.32 -16.22 2.53
C VAL A 662 -8.68 -15.88 1.91
N GLY A 663 -8.80 -16.00 0.60
CA GLY A 663 -10.04 -15.72 -0.13
C GLY A 663 -10.10 -16.45 -1.46
N VAL A 664 -11.10 -16.14 -2.28
CA VAL A 664 -11.32 -16.77 -3.58
C VAL A 664 -10.98 -15.81 -4.70
N ALA A 665 -10.18 -16.28 -5.66
CA ALA A 665 -9.78 -15.52 -6.85
C ALA A 665 -9.74 -16.43 -8.09
N GLN A 666 -9.31 -15.90 -9.23
CA GLN A 666 -8.86 -16.72 -10.37
C GLN A 666 -7.38 -17.08 -10.26
N SER A 667 -7.02 -18.24 -10.82
CA SER A 667 -5.62 -18.57 -11.08
C SER A 667 -5.06 -17.67 -12.18
N LEU A 668 -3.86 -17.14 -11.98
CA LEU A 668 -3.12 -16.44 -13.01
C LEU A 668 -2.36 -17.39 -13.94
N ASP A 669 -2.09 -18.62 -13.50
CA ASP A 669 -1.55 -19.67 -14.37
C ASP A 669 -2.61 -20.25 -15.31
N ARG A 670 -3.88 -20.26 -14.89
CA ARG A 670 -5.03 -20.65 -15.70
C ARG A 670 -6.25 -19.80 -15.36
N PRO A 671 -6.43 -18.64 -16.02
CA PRO A 671 -7.54 -17.73 -15.74
C PRO A 671 -8.94 -18.36 -15.81
N SER A 672 -9.16 -19.45 -16.54
CA SER A 672 -10.47 -20.12 -16.53
C SER A 672 -10.79 -20.92 -15.27
N GLU A 673 -9.87 -21.02 -14.30
CA GLU A 673 -10.05 -21.78 -13.06
C GLU A 673 -10.04 -20.86 -11.84
N ALA A 674 -10.87 -21.21 -10.85
CA ALA A 674 -10.79 -20.62 -9.52
C ALA A 674 -9.49 -21.03 -8.81
N ALA A 675 -9.04 -20.18 -7.90
CA ALA A 675 -7.89 -20.40 -7.03
C ALA A 675 -8.18 -19.89 -5.62
N LEU A 676 -7.60 -20.55 -4.64
CA LEU A 676 -7.51 -20.01 -3.30
C LEU A 676 -6.42 -18.94 -3.28
N LEU A 677 -6.80 -17.68 -3.09
CA LEU A 677 -5.86 -16.59 -2.86
C LEU A 677 -5.37 -16.67 -1.42
N VAL A 678 -4.05 -16.72 -1.25
CA VAL A 678 -3.38 -16.72 0.05
C VAL A 678 -2.44 -15.52 0.13
N LEU A 679 -2.75 -14.59 1.02
CA LEU A 679 -1.97 -13.39 1.25
C LEU A 679 -0.85 -13.70 2.24
N VAL A 680 0.40 -13.41 1.88
CA VAL A 680 1.59 -13.74 2.66
C VAL A 680 2.35 -12.47 3.02
N GLU A 681 2.80 -12.36 4.27
CA GLU A 681 3.64 -11.25 4.71
C GLU A 681 5.00 -11.27 3.99
N VAL A 682 5.38 -10.14 3.37
CA VAL A 682 6.70 -9.97 2.77
C VAL A 682 7.81 -10.27 3.79
N GLY A 683 8.83 -11.01 3.35
CA GLY A 683 9.94 -11.44 4.21
C GLY A 683 9.64 -12.64 5.10
N ARG A 684 8.43 -13.21 5.06
CA ARG A 684 8.08 -14.44 5.76
C ARG A 684 7.83 -15.60 4.79
N ILE A 685 8.09 -16.81 5.29
CA ILE A 685 7.87 -18.06 4.58
C ILE A 685 6.82 -18.87 5.37
N PRO A 686 5.61 -19.07 4.83
CA PRO A 686 4.63 -19.94 5.45
C PRO A 686 5.15 -21.37 5.62
N ARG A 687 4.75 -22.03 6.72
CA ARG A 687 5.12 -23.40 7.09
C ARG A 687 4.73 -24.42 6.01
N HIS A 688 3.60 -24.19 5.37
CA HIS A 688 3.08 -25.02 4.29
C HIS A 688 2.65 -24.12 3.14
N GLN A 689 3.14 -24.42 1.93
CA GLN A 689 2.78 -23.72 0.70
C GLN A 689 2.43 -24.73 -0.40
N PRO A 690 1.31 -25.46 -0.27
CA PRO A 690 0.92 -26.42 -1.29
C PRO A 690 0.53 -25.70 -2.58
N ALA A 691 0.86 -26.29 -3.73
CA ALA A 691 0.44 -25.74 -5.01
C ALA A 691 -1.07 -25.88 -5.28
N THR A 692 -1.70 -26.84 -4.61
CA THR A 692 -3.13 -27.12 -4.66
C THR A 692 -3.67 -27.48 -3.29
N LEU A 693 -4.93 -27.15 -3.02
CA LEU A 693 -5.65 -27.54 -1.81
C LEU A 693 -7.03 -28.09 -2.20
N ASP A 694 -7.30 -29.35 -1.86
CA ASP A 694 -8.52 -30.07 -2.25
C ASP A 694 -8.89 -29.96 -3.74
N GLY A 695 -7.88 -30.01 -4.61
CA GLY A 695 -8.03 -29.93 -6.06
C GLY A 695 -8.05 -28.51 -6.63
N LEU A 696 -8.18 -27.48 -5.78
CA LEU A 696 -8.12 -26.08 -6.19
C LEU A 696 -6.67 -25.59 -6.27
N ARG A 697 -6.33 -24.74 -7.25
CA ARG A 697 -5.02 -24.08 -7.30
C ARG A 697 -4.86 -23.12 -6.12
N VAL A 698 -3.64 -22.95 -5.61
CA VAL A 698 -3.33 -21.92 -4.61
C VAL A 698 -2.47 -20.83 -5.25
N ARG A 699 -2.97 -19.59 -5.17
CA ARG A 699 -2.33 -18.36 -5.62
C ARG A 699 -1.79 -17.60 -4.40
N TYR A 700 -0.48 -17.40 -4.35
CA TYR A 700 0.22 -16.66 -3.30
C TYR A 700 0.49 -15.22 -3.74
N LEU A 701 0.00 -14.26 -2.96
CA LEU A 701 0.29 -12.85 -3.13
C LEU A 701 1.04 -12.34 -1.90
N HIS A 702 2.28 -11.90 -2.10
CA HIS A 702 3.10 -11.36 -1.02
C HIS A 702 2.83 -9.87 -0.86
N LEU A 703 2.41 -9.44 0.33
CA LEU A 703 2.10 -8.06 0.68
C LEU A 703 2.68 -7.73 2.06
N ARG A 704 2.87 -6.44 2.34
CA ARG A 704 3.06 -5.98 3.72
C ARG A 704 1.75 -6.13 4.50
N ARG A 705 1.84 -6.08 5.83
CA ARG A 705 0.64 -6.11 6.69
C ARG A 705 -0.26 -4.92 6.36
N PHE A 706 -1.57 -5.17 6.32
CA PHE A 706 -2.57 -4.12 6.14
C PHE A 706 -2.63 -3.21 7.37
N HIS A 707 -2.62 -1.90 7.11
CA HIS A 707 -2.80 -0.81 8.07
C HIS A 707 -3.64 0.30 7.40
N VAL A 708 -4.09 1.30 8.17
CA VAL A 708 -5.23 2.15 7.76
C VAL A 708 -4.96 3.66 7.75
N THR A 709 -3.92 4.14 8.44
CA THR A 709 -3.67 5.60 8.61
C THR A 709 -2.49 6.13 7.81
N ARG A 710 -1.71 5.26 7.16
CA ARG A 710 -0.49 5.64 6.42
C ARG A 710 -0.48 5.11 5.01
N GLU A 711 0.29 5.78 4.16
CA GLU A 711 0.55 5.34 2.80
C GLU A 711 0.92 3.87 2.77
N ARG A 712 0.31 3.12 1.84
CA ARG A 712 0.54 1.68 1.71
C ARG A 712 2.01 1.30 1.43
N HIS A 713 2.76 2.20 0.78
CA HIS A 713 4.17 2.01 0.45
C HIS A 713 5.09 2.30 1.63
N GLU A 714 4.56 2.83 2.73
CA GLU A 714 5.36 3.25 3.86
C GLU A 714 5.83 2.08 4.73
N GLN A 715 6.99 2.23 5.35
CA GLN A 715 7.55 1.29 6.34
C GLN A 715 7.56 1.88 7.75
N ARG A 716 7.18 3.15 7.90
CA ARG A 716 7.29 4.02 9.09
C ARG A 716 6.13 5.05 9.03
N PRO A 717 5.80 5.89 10.05
CA PRO A 717 4.89 7.03 9.84
C PRO A 717 5.56 8.20 9.13
N ILE A 718 4.78 8.87 8.29
CA ILE A 718 5.20 10.06 7.58
C ILE A 718 5.39 11.17 8.61
N PRO A 719 6.48 11.96 8.55
CA PRO A 719 6.64 13.00 9.53
C PRO A 719 5.65 14.13 9.28
N SER A 720 4.62 14.25 10.13
CA SER A 720 3.57 15.24 9.92
C SER A 720 4.09 16.67 9.89
N SER A 721 3.48 17.44 8.98
CA SER A 721 3.74 18.86 8.73
C SER A 721 3.66 19.74 9.99
N CYS A 722 3.03 19.24 11.05
CA CYS A 722 2.60 20.00 12.22
C CYS A 722 3.52 19.86 13.42
N SER A 723 4.44 18.88 13.42
CA SER A 723 5.41 18.69 14.50
C SER A 723 6.37 19.88 14.70
N LEU A 724 6.37 20.86 13.77
CA LEU A 724 7.18 22.06 13.82
C LEU A 724 6.43 23.33 14.25
N SER A 725 5.10 23.35 14.11
CA SER A 725 4.23 24.49 14.45
C SER A 725 4.16 24.81 15.94
N GLY A 726 4.73 23.94 16.79
CA GLY A 726 4.91 24.15 18.22
C GLY A 726 5.99 25.18 18.59
N MET A 727 6.67 25.83 17.65
CA MET A 727 7.61 26.94 17.90
C MET A 727 6.90 28.29 17.62
N ARG A 728 7.09 29.30 18.48
CA ARG A 728 6.18 30.46 18.63
C ARG A 728 5.94 31.28 17.35
N SER A 729 4.75 31.88 17.27
CA SER A 729 4.18 32.73 16.20
C SER A 729 4.88 34.06 15.91
N GLU A 730 6.17 34.21 16.16
CA GLU A 730 6.88 35.43 15.81
C GLU A 730 7.60 35.25 14.46
N THR A 731 7.00 35.84 13.44
CA THR A 731 7.49 36.04 12.07
C THR A 731 7.34 34.88 11.07
N TRP A 732 6.15 34.78 10.48
CA TRP A 732 5.98 34.28 9.12
C TRP A 732 6.59 35.28 8.14
N LYS A 733 7.89 35.19 7.88
CA LYS A 733 8.50 35.82 6.70
C LYS A 733 9.34 34.76 5.98
N PRO A 734 9.14 34.56 4.68
CA PRO A 734 10.03 33.69 3.91
C PRO A 734 11.47 34.19 4.05
N ARG A 735 12.42 33.28 4.20
CA ARG A 735 13.83 33.61 3.93
C ARG A 735 13.98 33.75 2.42
N ASN A 736 14.43 34.91 1.96
CA ASN A 736 14.88 35.11 0.59
C ASN A 736 16.12 34.27 0.29
#